data_AF-A0A3D9I409-F1
#
_entry.id   AF-A0A3D9I409-F1
#
_cell.length_a   1.000
_cell.length_b   1.000
_cell.length_c   1.000
_cell.angle_alpha   90.00
_cell.angle_beta   90.00
_cell.angle_gamma   90.00
#
_symmetry.space_group_name_H-M   'P 1'
#
loop_
_entity.id
_entity.type
_entity.pdbx_description
1 polymer ?
#
loop_
_entity_poly.entity_id
_entity_poly.type
_entity_poly.pdbx_seq_one_letter_code
_entity_poly.pdbx_strand_id
1 'polypeptide(L)'
;MLKKSASLVVALIAIMMSIGSVNSYAVTPQSHLKYFGFYGIEGMLHDGGFNFVDDIDNLGITNVNVQSWAFINGDETVQQMAPRVRSFYQELKDKNMVIFQSIDGLLFKKAPGGHLGNGLSTLRADYLQRWSDYKQYVLSGYEDQIAGFYISDEPYLAGITESDFRTGCLLVKNDFPNKKRIVIEGLEAFDPAAFGHAQPPVSDTYFDDVTDVGFDGYNGYLFFDNNGPDGNLGFQAHTLSILKSKATKNQDLWVVTVGAYHHGWNGTMESQQNSMRVNLMKNLEMALGEPRVVGMLVWAFHDGIIPNNEWDGFNQYSVKPESKWYDPALKNLFASIGKMIINGQPSDNLFSSSIDFGHSQGGVNGFSYQEEQGWNYSDLIWDNANGRWKSSISGRSTWIGHDEVSADTSNSSRQWTAPKAGKIRISSQTNFRKAVPGGDGVGMVIMNRSTGEQIYPYSGTWAQIGPNDTDLYGGISFNVLTTVNQGDVIEFKTTQLGTSDFDRAYLSPVIAYESNAVFYDSFDDGDANGWTTYGNGGFSVQDGEYAANNGGSFIATADNTNFSDFVYEADVYPEDNGDPQLLFRVSNPSSTGYTGYAFGLKAYQDKVYVEKVNGTGYSILGEAAAAIDNNNWYHIKVVAQGSSIKVFLNRSSTPVLSITDSSFASGSVGLRWGWVHARFDNIAVDAIN
;
A
#
# COMPACT_ATOMS: atom_id res chain seq x y z
N MET A 1 26.16 64.59 -24.33
CA MET A 1 25.08 63.91 -25.07
C MET A 1 24.95 62.50 -24.52
N LEU A 2 23.76 62.12 -24.02
CA LEU A 2 23.24 60.75 -23.72
C LEU A 2 24.15 59.79 -22.91
N LYS A 3 23.75 58.94 -21.95
CA LYS A 3 22.56 58.60 -21.16
C LYS A 3 23.07 57.52 -20.15
N LYS A 4 22.40 57.37 -19.01
CA LYS A 4 22.65 56.41 -17.91
C LYS A 4 23.06 54.99 -18.34
N SER A 5 23.99 54.34 -17.62
CA SER A 5 23.83 52.99 -17.04
C SER A 5 25.09 52.49 -16.29
N ALA A 6 24.83 51.67 -15.27
CA ALA A 6 25.71 50.66 -14.65
C ALA A 6 26.96 51.14 -13.87
N SER A 7 26.87 51.06 -12.53
CA SER A 7 27.89 50.43 -11.66
C SER A 7 27.46 50.56 -10.19
N LEU A 8 26.71 49.57 -9.70
CA LEU A 8 26.69 49.19 -8.29
C LEU A 8 26.87 47.67 -8.27
N VAL A 9 28.12 47.23 -8.23
CA VAL A 9 28.53 45.84 -8.14
C VAL A 9 29.49 45.75 -6.95
N VAL A 10 29.41 44.62 -6.26
CA VAL A 10 30.25 44.13 -5.15
C VAL A 10 29.76 44.45 -3.73
N ALA A 11 28.77 43.67 -3.28
CA ALA A 11 28.78 42.97 -1.98
C ALA A 11 27.52 42.08 -1.84
N LEU A 12 27.43 41.00 -2.61
CA LEU A 12 26.62 39.83 -2.21
C LEU A 12 27.59 38.67 -2.01
N ILE A 13 27.78 38.36 -0.74
CA ILE A 13 28.60 37.26 -0.25
C ILE A 13 27.96 35.94 -0.68
N ALA A 14 28.82 35.05 -1.15
CA ALA A 14 28.51 33.72 -1.64
C ALA A 14 27.68 32.90 -0.64
N ILE A 15 26.48 32.49 -1.05
CA ILE A 15 25.87 31.25 -0.60
C ILE A 15 26.28 30.21 -1.65
N MET A 16 27.40 29.52 -1.40
CA MET A 16 27.65 28.25 -2.05
C MET A 16 26.55 27.31 -1.58
N MET A 17 25.58 27.05 -2.46
CA MET A 17 24.74 25.87 -2.37
C MET A 17 25.68 24.66 -2.45
N SER A 18 25.91 24.01 -1.32
CA SER A 18 26.33 22.63 -1.33
C SER A 18 25.22 21.86 -2.02
N ILE A 19 25.46 21.44 -3.26
CA ILE A 19 24.68 20.37 -3.89
C ILE A 19 25.03 19.13 -3.08
N GLY A 20 24.31 18.93 -1.98
CA GLY A 20 24.30 17.68 -1.26
C GLY A 20 23.84 16.60 -2.23
N SER A 21 24.48 15.44 -2.16
CA SER A 21 23.99 14.22 -2.79
C SER A 21 22.49 14.10 -2.59
N VAL A 22 21.76 13.76 -3.66
CA VAL A 22 20.33 13.42 -3.58
C VAL A 22 20.21 12.25 -2.62
N ASN A 23 19.94 12.53 -1.35
CA ASN A 23 19.63 11.51 -0.36
C ASN A 23 18.31 10.87 -0.80
N SER A 24 18.24 9.55 -0.86
CA SER A 24 16.99 8.86 -1.15
C SER A 24 15.97 9.21 -0.07
N TYR A 25 14.86 9.83 -0.47
CA TYR A 25 13.76 10.22 0.41
C TYR A 25 12.67 9.14 0.31
N ALA A 26 12.68 8.15 1.21
CA ALA A 26 11.75 7.03 1.19
C ALA A 26 11.74 6.22 2.51
N VAL A 27 10.57 5.89 3.08
CA VAL A 27 10.45 5.10 4.34
C VAL A 27 11.38 3.89 4.34
N THR A 28 12.16 3.75 5.41
CA THR A 28 13.20 2.70 5.50
C THR A 28 12.57 1.36 5.90
N PRO A 29 12.87 0.26 5.17
CA PRO A 29 12.44 -1.08 5.55
C PRO A 29 12.91 -1.45 6.96
N GLN A 30 12.02 -2.08 7.72
CA GLN A 30 12.33 -2.53 9.08
C GLN A 30 12.60 -4.03 9.10
N SER A 31 13.69 -4.46 9.75
CA SER A 31 14.09 -5.87 9.76
C SER A 31 13.10 -6.80 10.46
N HIS A 32 12.24 -6.27 11.34
CA HIS A 32 11.23 -7.05 12.04
C HIS A 32 10.00 -7.32 11.19
N LEU A 33 9.62 -6.39 10.30
CA LEU A 33 8.44 -6.48 9.45
C LEU A 33 8.78 -7.21 8.15
N LYS A 34 8.41 -8.49 8.05
CA LYS A 34 8.87 -9.41 7.01
C LYS A 34 7.78 -9.82 6.03
N TYR A 35 6.53 -9.74 6.47
CA TYR A 35 5.42 -10.31 5.73
C TYR A 35 4.44 -9.23 5.31
N PHE A 36 4.10 -9.23 4.02
CA PHE A 36 2.96 -8.51 3.49
C PHE A 36 2.18 -9.49 2.64
N GLY A 37 0.88 -9.55 2.85
CA GLY A 37 0.03 -10.44 2.07
C GLY A 37 -1.43 -10.28 2.40
N PHE A 38 -2.18 -11.33 2.10
CA PHE A 38 -3.64 -11.31 2.14
C PHE A 38 -4.15 -12.42 3.06
N TYR A 39 -5.26 -12.12 3.72
CA TYR A 39 -5.95 -12.98 4.68
C TYR A 39 -7.47 -12.87 4.48
N GLY A 40 -8.26 -13.82 5.00
CA GLY A 40 -9.72 -13.65 5.06
C GLY A 40 -10.46 -13.93 3.76
N ILE A 41 -9.95 -14.84 2.92
CA ILE A 41 -10.64 -15.28 1.70
C ILE A 41 -11.78 -16.23 2.05
N GLU A 42 -12.85 -15.70 2.64
CA GLU A 42 -14.12 -16.40 2.68
C GLU A 42 -14.59 -16.65 1.23
N GLY A 43 -14.98 -17.89 0.91
CA GLY A 43 -15.59 -18.18 -0.40
C GLY A 43 -14.64 -18.56 -1.56
N MET A 44 -13.33 -18.71 -1.33
CA MET A 44 -12.37 -19.14 -2.39
C MET A 44 -12.80 -20.43 -3.13
N LEU A 45 -13.53 -21.30 -2.43
CA LEU A 45 -14.06 -22.56 -2.96
C LEU A 45 -15.46 -22.45 -3.57
N HIS A 46 -16.20 -21.38 -3.28
CA HIS A 46 -17.58 -21.22 -3.71
C HIS A 46 -17.71 -20.55 -5.08
N ASP A 47 -16.78 -19.65 -5.45
CA ASP A 47 -17.00 -18.74 -6.59
C ASP A 47 -15.90 -18.76 -7.68
N GLY A 48 -15.09 -19.84 -7.77
CA GLY A 48 -14.13 -20.04 -8.88
C GLY A 48 -12.69 -19.55 -8.64
N GLY A 49 -12.28 -19.42 -7.37
CA GLY A 49 -11.14 -18.62 -6.91
C GLY A 49 -9.72 -19.15 -7.05
N PHE A 50 -9.28 -19.50 -8.26
CA PHE A 50 -7.85 -19.64 -8.56
C PHE A 50 -7.20 -18.35 -9.09
N ASN A 51 -7.96 -17.45 -9.71
CA ASN A 51 -7.39 -16.22 -10.29
C ASN A 51 -6.90 -15.21 -9.23
N PHE A 52 -7.39 -15.25 -7.98
CA PHE A 52 -6.97 -14.31 -6.93
C PHE A 52 -5.47 -14.37 -6.66
N VAL A 53 -4.90 -15.57 -6.65
CA VAL A 53 -3.48 -15.76 -6.35
C VAL A 53 -2.62 -15.24 -7.49
N ASP A 54 -3.05 -15.45 -8.75
CA ASP A 54 -2.43 -14.82 -9.92
C ASP A 54 -2.54 -13.29 -9.86
N ASP A 55 -3.71 -12.75 -9.53
CA ASP A 55 -4.00 -11.32 -9.40
C ASP A 55 -3.03 -10.63 -8.42
N ILE A 56 -2.90 -11.17 -7.19
CA ILE A 56 -2.01 -10.60 -6.16
C ILE A 56 -0.52 -10.87 -6.44
N ASP A 57 -0.18 -11.97 -7.12
CA ASP A 57 1.19 -12.29 -7.52
C ASP A 57 1.67 -11.37 -8.64
N ASN A 58 0.80 -11.09 -9.61
CA ASN A 58 1.08 -10.15 -10.72
C ASN A 58 1.40 -8.74 -10.22
N LEU A 59 0.87 -8.34 -9.06
CA LEU A 59 1.25 -7.09 -8.41
C LEU A 59 2.68 -7.12 -7.84
N GLY A 60 3.20 -8.31 -7.51
CA GLY A 60 4.56 -8.52 -7.00
C GLY A 60 4.78 -7.94 -5.60
N ILE A 61 3.73 -7.94 -4.77
CA ILE A 61 3.67 -7.18 -3.51
C ILE A 61 3.43 -8.06 -2.29
N THR A 62 3.16 -9.35 -2.49
CA THR A 62 2.86 -10.31 -1.43
C THR A 62 3.94 -11.38 -1.35
N ASN A 63 4.26 -11.83 -0.15
CA ASN A 63 5.16 -12.97 0.10
C ASN A 63 4.58 -13.99 1.09
N VAL A 64 3.37 -13.74 1.59
CA VAL A 64 2.67 -14.62 2.52
C VAL A 64 1.22 -14.79 2.11
N ASN A 65 0.70 -15.99 2.30
CA ASN A 65 -0.72 -16.27 2.23
C ASN A 65 -1.16 -16.90 3.56
N VAL A 66 -2.11 -16.25 4.23
CA VAL A 66 -2.75 -16.81 5.43
C VAL A 66 -4.16 -17.24 5.04
N GLN A 67 -4.40 -18.54 5.06
CA GLN A 67 -5.65 -19.10 4.59
C GLN A 67 -6.74 -18.94 5.64
N SER A 68 -7.98 -18.68 5.22
CA SER A 68 -9.15 -18.54 6.11
C SER A 68 -9.77 -19.89 6.50
N TRP A 69 -10.79 -19.88 7.36
CA TRP A 69 -11.54 -21.09 7.75
C TRP A 69 -12.20 -21.82 6.57
N ALA A 70 -12.64 -21.08 5.54
CA ALA A 70 -13.38 -21.63 4.40
C ALA A 70 -12.55 -22.58 3.53
N PHE A 71 -11.23 -22.58 3.69
CA PHE A 71 -10.33 -23.36 2.85
C PHE A 71 -10.38 -24.87 3.14
N ILE A 72 -10.53 -25.25 4.42
CA ILE A 72 -10.76 -26.64 4.83
C ILE A 72 -12.24 -26.80 5.17
N ASN A 73 -13.02 -27.33 4.22
CA ASN A 73 -14.40 -27.70 4.49
C ASN A 73 -14.44 -28.87 5.49
N GLY A 74 -14.96 -28.59 6.70
CA GLY A 74 -15.07 -29.58 7.77
C GLY A 74 -16.05 -30.72 7.49
N ASP A 75 -16.90 -30.61 6.47
CA ASP A 75 -17.84 -31.66 6.07
C ASP A 75 -17.22 -32.69 5.11
N GLU A 76 -16.11 -32.35 4.44
CA GLU A 76 -15.37 -33.25 3.57
C GLU A 76 -14.42 -34.16 4.38
N THR A 77 -14.14 -35.37 3.88
CA THR A 77 -13.00 -36.16 4.37
C THR A 77 -11.69 -35.54 3.91
N VAL A 78 -10.60 -35.80 4.63
CA VAL A 78 -9.28 -35.22 4.30
C VAL A 78 -8.79 -35.69 2.92
N GLN A 79 -9.09 -36.92 2.54
CA GLN A 79 -8.75 -37.50 1.24
C GLN A 79 -9.51 -36.82 0.10
N GLN A 80 -10.77 -36.40 0.34
CA GLN A 80 -11.57 -35.69 -0.66
C GLN A 80 -11.02 -34.29 -0.93
N MET A 81 -10.60 -33.56 0.11
CA MET A 81 -10.04 -32.21 -0.06
C MET A 81 -8.57 -32.19 -0.53
N ALA A 82 -7.82 -33.28 -0.31
CA ALA A 82 -6.38 -33.32 -0.53
C ALA A 82 -5.94 -32.87 -1.93
N PRO A 83 -6.55 -33.32 -3.05
CA PRO A 83 -6.13 -32.87 -4.38
C PRO A 83 -6.24 -31.35 -4.56
N ARG A 84 -7.35 -30.76 -4.08
CA ARG A 84 -7.63 -29.32 -4.17
C ARG A 84 -6.63 -28.50 -3.35
N VAL A 85 -6.43 -28.88 -2.09
CA VAL A 85 -5.49 -28.19 -1.19
C VAL A 85 -4.05 -28.28 -1.72
N ARG A 86 -3.64 -29.45 -2.20
CA ARG A 86 -2.28 -29.64 -2.75
C ARG A 86 -2.05 -28.85 -4.03
N SER A 87 -3.07 -28.74 -4.89
CA SER A 87 -2.97 -27.90 -6.09
C SER A 87 -2.69 -26.44 -5.71
N PHE A 88 -3.39 -25.94 -4.69
CA PHE A 88 -3.17 -24.59 -4.19
C PHE A 88 -1.80 -24.40 -3.52
N TYR A 89 -1.31 -25.40 -2.77
CA TYR A 89 0.06 -25.37 -2.25
C TYR A 89 1.10 -25.33 -3.35
N GLN A 90 0.88 -26.08 -4.43
CA GLN A 90 1.77 -26.06 -5.58
C GLN A 90 1.80 -24.68 -6.21
N GLU A 91 0.63 -24.07 -6.40
CA GLU A 91 0.50 -22.73 -6.96
C GLU A 91 1.23 -21.67 -6.13
N LEU A 92 1.00 -21.63 -4.81
CA LEU A 92 1.68 -20.70 -3.90
C LEU A 92 3.19 -20.94 -3.86
N LYS A 93 3.62 -22.21 -3.95
CA LYS A 93 5.04 -22.58 -4.04
C LYS A 93 5.68 -22.07 -5.32
N ASP A 94 5.01 -22.22 -6.46
CA ASP A 94 5.51 -21.75 -7.75
C ASP A 94 5.67 -20.23 -7.79
N LYS A 95 4.90 -19.52 -6.96
CA LYS A 95 4.93 -18.06 -6.73
C LYS A 95 5.80 -17.62 -5.54
N ASN A 96 6.57 -18.53 -4.95
CA ASN A 96 7.43 -18.26 -3.78
C ASN A 96 6.70 -17.65 -2.55
N MET A 97 5.41 -17.93 -2.37
CA MET A 97 4.63 -17.43 -1.24
C MET A 97 4.64 -18.38 -0.06
N VAL A 98 4.96 -17.88 1.13
CA VAL A 98 4.94 -18.65 2.38
C VAL A 98 3.50 -18.89 2.83
N ILE A 99 3.20 -20.09 3.34
CA ILE A 99 1.84 -20.50 3.68
C ILE A 99 1.64 -20.56 5.20
N PHE A 100 0.56 -19.93 5.67
CA PHE A 100 -0.06 -20.24 6.96
C PHE A 100 -1.38 -20.98 6.72
N GLN A 101 -1.38 -22.29 6.97
CA GLN A 101 -2.52 -23.15 6.69
C GLN A 101 -3.57 -23.04 7.81
N SER A 102 -4.82 -22.71 7.46
CA SER A 102 -5.94 -22.88 8.38
C SER A 102 -6.21 -24.35 8.67
N ILE A 103 -6.31 -24.73 9.93
CA ILE A 103 -6.72 -26.09 10.34
C ILE A 103 -8.07 -26.09 11.06
N ASP A 104 -8.86 -25.03 10.89
CA ASP A 104 -10.16 -24.82 11.55
C ASP A 104 -11.09 -26.03 11.32
N GLY A 105 -11.52 -26.26 10.06
CA GLY A 105 -12.42 -27.36 9.72
C GLY A 105 -11.82 -28.75 9.89
N LEU A 106 -10.50 -28.84 10.13
CA LEU A 106 -9.83 -30.09 10.46
C LEU A 106 -10.07 -30.48 11.93
N LEU A 107 -10.00 -29.49 12.82
CA LEU A 107 -9.99 -29.69 14.27
C LEU A 107 -11.34 -29.40 14.93
N PHE A 108 -12.07 -28.40 14.43
CA PHE A 108 -13.24 -27.85 15.11
C PHE A 108 -14.52 -28.06 14.30
N LYS A 109 -15.64 -28.08 15.01
CA LYS A 109 -16.99 -28.02 14.45
C LYS A 109 -17.65 -26.76 14.98
N LYS A 110 -17.80 -25.74 14.13
CA LYS A 110 -18.52 -24.51 14.46
C LYS A 110 -20.01 -24.80 14.62
N ALA A 111 -20.64 -24.25 15.65
CA ALA A 111 -22.07 -24.42 15.91
C ALA A 111 -22.81 -23.09 15.71
N PRO A 112 -24.04 -23.12 15.14
CA PRO A 112 -24.89 -21.93 15.10
C PRO A 112 -25.08 -21.33 16.49
N GLY A 113 -24.85 -20.02 16.63
CA GLY A 113 -24.93 -19.31 17.90
C GLY A 113 -23.70 -19.46 18.80
N GLY A 114 -22.65 -20.16 18.35
CA GLY A 114 -21.33 -20.11 18.98
C GLY A 114 -20.81 -18.68 18.99
N HIS A 115 -20.56 -18.15 20.19
CA HIS A 115 -20.13 -16.77 20.37
C HIS A 115 -19.37 -16.58 21.69
N LEU A 116 -18.27 -15.83 21.66
CA LEU A 116 -17.49 -15.40 22.84
C LEU A 116 -17.21 -16.53 23.87
N GLY A 117 -16.59 -17.60 23.40
CA GLY A 117 -16.10 -18.73 24.22
C GLY A 117 -17.18 -19.58 24.86
N ASN A 118 -18.44 -19.47 24.43
CA ASN A 118 -19.58 -20.14 25.08
C ASN A 118 -19.59 -21.67 24.98
N GLY A 119 -18.65 -22.28 24.25
CA GLY A 119 -18.47 -23.73 24.14
C GLY A 119 -19.44 -24.43 23.20
N LEU A 120 -20.21 -23.70 22.39
CA LEU A 120 -21.07 -24.32 21.37
C LEU A 120 -20.25 -24.84 20.18
N SER A 121 -19.20 -24.14 19.79
CA SER A 121 -18.22 -24.62 18.81
C SER A 121 -17.17 -25.46 19.53
N THR A 122 -16.96 -26.69 19.07
CA THR A 122 -16.22 -27.71 19.83
C THR A 122 -15.16 -28.42 19.01
N LEU A 123 -14.16 -28.97 19.70
CA LEU A 123 -13.22 -29.90 19.09
C LEU A 123 -13.97 -31.13 18.56
N ARG A 124 -13.66 -31.54 17.33
CA ARG A 124 -14.31 -32.69 16.70
C ARG A 124 -13.91 -33.97 17.40
N ALA A 125 -14.82 -34.94 17.50
CA ALA A 125 -14.48 -36.25 18.05
C ALA A 125 -13.42 -37.01 17.23
N ASP A 126 -13.31 -36.72 15.92
CA ASP A 126 -12.40 -37.37 14.97
C ASP A 126 -11.13 -36.55 14.67
N TYR A 127 -10.85 -35.47 15.41
CA TYR A 127 -9.76 -34.53 15.11
C TYR A 127 -8.38 -35.19 14.97
N LEU A 128 -8.08 -36.22 15.80
CA LEU A 128 -6.80 -36.95 15.74
C LEU A 128 -6.65 -37.74 14.44
N GLN A 129 -7.71 -38.41 13.99
CA GLN A 129 -7.70 -39.16 12.74
C GLN A 129 -7.55 -38.20 11.57
N ARG A 130 -8.32 -37.11 11.57
CA ARG A 130 -8.24 -36.06 10.54
C ARG A 130 -6.86 -35.43 10.49
N TRP A 131 -6.23 -35.13 11.62
CA TRP A 131 -4.87 -34.63 11.68
C TRP A 131 -3.84 -35.62 11.14
N SER A 132 -3.98 -36.91 11.48
CA SER A 132 -3.13 -37.97 10.92
C SER A 132 -3.26 -38.04 9.40
N ASP A 133 -4.50 -38.07 8.90
CA ASP A 133 -4.79 -38.10 7.47
C ASP A 133 -4.25 -36.84 6.77
N TYR A 134 -4.35 -35.67 7.41
CA TYR A 134 -3.87 -34.41 6.83
C TYR A 134 -2.35 -34.44 6.64
N LYS A 135 -1.61 -34.91 7.65
CA LYS A 135 -0.16 -35.09 7.52
C LYS A 135 0.20 -36.04 6.36
N GLN A 136 -0.53 -37.14 6.23
CA GLN A 136 -0.27 -38.15 5.21
C GLN A 136 -0.64 -37.71 3.79
N TYR A 137 -1.87 -37.20 3.62
CA TYR A 137 -2.46 -36.99 2.30
C TYR A 137 -2.28 -35.56 1.78
N VAL A 138 -2.14 -34.57 2.67
CA VAL A 138 -2.08 -33.16 2.28
C VAL A 138 -0.68 -32.60 2.45
N LEU A 139 -0.12 -32.70 3.66
CA LEU A 139 1.12 -32.01 4.01
C LEU A 139 2.38 -32.65 3.41
N SER A 140 2.39 -33.97 3.23
CA SER A 140 3.56 -34.71 2.72
C SER A 140 4.11 -34.10 1.42
N GLY A 141 5.36 -33.63 1.46
CA GLY A 141 6.07 -32.98 0.35
C GLY A 141 5.93 -31.45 0.27
N TYR A 142 5.16 -30.85 1.18
CA TYR A 142 4.96 -29.39 1.30
C TYR A 142 5.35 -28.84 2.67
N GLU A 143 5.94 -29.65 3.56
CA GLU A 143 6.30 -29.26 4.93
C GLU A 143 7.14 -28.00 4.98
N ASP A 144 8.08 -27.83 4.04
CA ASP A 144 8.96 -26.66 3.98
C ASP A 144 8.24 -25.38 3.52
N GLN A 145 7.14 -25.50 2.77
CA GLN A 145 6.35 -24.37 2.29
C GLN A 145 5.45 -23.78 3.39
N ILE A 146 5.07 -24.60 4.37
CA ILE A 146 4.24 -24.17 5.49
C ILE A 146 5.13 -23.47 6.53
N ALA A 147 4.97 -22.17 6.73
CA ALA A 147 5.62 -21.48 7.85
C ALA A 147 4.89 -21.72 9.17
N GLY A 148 3.57 -21.90 9.12
CA GLY A 148 2.78 -22.10 10.31
C GLY A 148 1.36 -22.56 10.03
N PHE A 149 0.63 -22.75 11.13
CA PHE A 149 -0.76 -23.16 11.12
C PHE A 149 -1.60 -22.08 11.76
N TYR A 150 -2.64 -21.67 11.03
CA TYR A 150 -3.71 -20.85 11.57
C TYR A 150 -4.70 -21.78 12.28
N ILE A 151 -4.73 -21.72 13.61
CA ILE A 151 -5.36 -22.79 14.41
C ILE A 151 -6.86 -22.84 14.19
N SER A 152 -7.53 -21.70 14.23
CA SER A 152 -8.95 -21.54 13.94
C SER A 152 -9.23 -20.07 13.71
N ASP A 153 -10.26 -19.80 12.91
CA ASP A 153 -10.70 -18.45 12.64
C ASP A 153 -11.58 -17.91 13.75
N GLU A 154 -11.08 -16.86 14.40
CA GLU A 154 -11.67 -16.17 15.53
C GLU A 154 -12.20 -17.15 16.60
N PRO A 155 -11.32 -17.98 17.19
CA PRO A 155 -11.75 -19.14 17.96
C PRO A 155 -12.62 -18.76 19.16
N TYR A 156 -12.26 -17.71 19.90
CA TYR A 156 -13.09 -17.26 21.00
C TYR A 156 -14.38 -16.66 20.47
N LEU A 157 -14.34 -15.79 19.45
CA LEU A 157 -15.54 -15.21 18.88
C LEU A 157 -16.49 -16.27 18.30
N ALA A 158 -15.97 -17.37 17.75
CA ALA A 158 -16.73 -18.51 17.24
C ALA A 158 -17.29 -19.41 18.35
N GLY A 159 -16.97 -19.14 19.62
CA GLY A 159 -17.46 -19.91 20.77
C GLY A 159 -16.61 -21.12 21.14
N ILE A 160 -15.37 -21.24 20.64
CA ILE A 160 -14.45 -22.32 21.01
C ILE A 160 -13.89 -22.06 22.41
N THR A 161 -13.93 -23.08 23.27
CA THR A 161 -13.38 -22.97 24.63
C THR A 161 -11.85 -22.89 24.62
N GLU A 162 -11.27 -22.26 25.65
CA GLU A 162 -9.80 -22.22 25.81
C GLU A 162 -9.19 -23.63 25.80
N SER A 163 -9.84 -24.59 26.44
CA SER A 163 -9.35 -25.99 26.50
C SER A 163 -9.27 -26.63 25.11
N ASP A 164 -10.31 -26.45 24.28
CA ASP A 164 -10.35 -27.01 22.93
C ASP A 164 -9.34 -26.32 22.02
N PHE A 165 -9.26 -24.99 22.08
CA PHE A 165 -8.29 -24.22 21.30
C PHE A 165 -6.85 -24.61 21.64
N ARG A 166 -6.51 -24.71 22.93
CA ARG A 166 -5.18 -25.14 23.38
C ARG A 166 -4.88 -26.58 22.97
N THR A 167 -5.88 -27.46 22.92
CA THR A 167 -5.69 -28.83 22.40
C THR A 167 -5.22 -28.81 20.95
N GLY A 168 -5.82 -27.97 20.10
CA GLY A 168 -5.36 -27.77 18.71
C GLY A 168 -3.93 -27.21 18.63
N CYS A 169 -3.61 -26.21 19.46
CA CYS A 169 -2.26 -25.63 19.52
C CYS A 169 -1.20 -26.67 19.91
N LEU A 170 -1.48 -27.48 20.93
CA LEU A 170 -0.57 -28.52 21.41
C LEU A 170 -0.35 -29.63 20.39
N LEU A 171 -1.38 -29.99 19.61
CA LEU A 171 -1.27 -30.97 18.53
C LEU A 171 -0.24 -30.52 17.49
N VAL A 172 -0.34 -29.27 17.03
CA VAL A 172 0.64 -28.67 16.11
C VAL A 172 2.02 -28.58 16.75
N LYS A 173 2.11 -28.12 18.00
CA LYS A 173 3.39 -27.96 18.71
C LYS A 173 4.14 -29.29 18.89
N ASN A 174 3.41 -30.39 19.12
CA ASN A 174 4.02 -31.69 19.34
C ASN A 174 4.61 -32.28 18.05
N ASP A 175 3.91 -32.14 16.93
CA ASP A 175 4.37 -32.69 15.64
C ASP A 175 5.31 -31.72 14.90
N PHE A 176 5.09 -30.42 15.05
CA PHE A 176 5.78 -29.36 14.33
C PHE A 176 6.23 -28.23 15.28
N PRO A 177 7.14 -28.51 16.24
CA PRO A 177 7.54 -27.55 17.27
C PRO A 177 8.15 -26.26 16.71
N ASN A 178 8.77 -26.33 15.53
CA ASN A 178 9.43 -25.21 14.87
C ASN A 178 8.51 -24.40 13.94
N LYS A 179 7.28 -24.86 13.70
CA LYS A 179 6.32 -24.13 12.85
C LYS A 179 5.53 -23.15 13.70
N LYS A 180 5.18 -22.01 13.11
CA LYS A 180 4.36 -20.99 13.78
C LYS A 180 2.96 -21.53 14.03
N ARG A 181 2.33 -21.01 15.07
CA ARG A 181 0.92 -21.20 15.40
C ARG A 181 0.35 -19.79 15.50
N ILE A 182 -0.39 -19.40 14.47
CA ILE A 182 -0.99 -18.07 14.38
C ILE A 182 -2.45 -18.16 14.83
N VAL A 183 -2.93 -17.08 15.43
CA VAL A 183 -4.35 -16.80 15.64
C VAL A 183 -4.64 -15.37 15.20
N ILE A 184 -5.79 -15.16 14.58
CA ILE A 184 -6.37 -13.86 14.28
C ILE A 184 -7.75 -13.92 14.93
N GLU A 185 -8.04 -12.94 15.76
CA GLU A 185 -9.23 -12.94 16.62
C GLU A 185 -9.96 -11.61 16.50
N GLY A 186 -11.29 -11.64 16.46
CA GLY A 186 -12.10 -10.43 16.37
C GLY A 186 -11.88 -9.51 17.56
N LEU A 187 -11.87 -8.20 17.32
CA LEU A 187 -11.69 -7.19 18.38
C LEU A 187 -12.73 -7.33 19.51
N GLU A 188 -13.94 -7.78 19.17
CA GLU A 188 -15.02 -8.11 20.10
C GLU A 188 -14.62 -9.15 21.15
N ALA A 189 -13.71 -10.07 20.84
CA ALA A 189 -13.19 -11.03 21.82
C ALA A 189 -12.30 -10.36 22.87
N PHE A 190 -11.54 -9.35 22.46
CA PHE A 190 -10.59 -8.68 23.34
C PHE A 190 -11.22 -7.57 24.18
N ASP A 191 -12.24 -6.88 23.66
CA ASP A 191 -13.00 -5.85 24.37
C ASP A 191 -14.51 -5.97 24.10
N PRO A 192 -15.19 -7.02 24.61
CA PRO A 192 -16.60 -7.25 24.30
C PRO A 192 -17.52 -6.11 24.75
N ALA A 193 -17.15 -5.41 25.82
CA ALA A 193 -17.92 -4.30 26.37
C ALA A 193 -18.01 -3.12 25.40
N ALA A 194 -16.94 -2.81 24.67
CA ALA A 194 -16.94 -1.78 23.63
C ALA A 194 -17.92 -2.06 22.48
N PHE A 195 -18.34 -3.32 22.33
CA PHE A 195 -19.26 -3.78 21.30
C PHE A 195 -20.63 -4.17 21.87
N GLY A 196 -20.92 -3.81 23.13
CA GLY A 196 -22.21 -4.03 23.77
C GLY A 196 -22.46 -5.46 24.24
N HIS A 197 -21.42 -6.30 24.30
CA HIS A 197 -21.51 -7.65 24.84
C HIS A 197 -21.33 -7.64 26.37
N ALA A 198 -22.07 -8.50 27.05
CA ALA A 198 -21.99 -8.66 28.51
C ALA A 198 -20.96 -9.73 28.95
N GLN A 199 -20.44 -10.48 27.99
CA GLN A 199 -19.44 -11.53 28.17
C GLN A 199 -18.09 -10.94 28.58
N PRO A 200 -17.27 -11.66 29.35
CA PRO A 200 -15.93 -11.20 29.68
C PRO A 200 -15.03 -11.22 28.44
N PRO A 201 -13.98 -10.37 28.40
CA PRO A 201 -12.94 -10.46 27.39
C PRO A 201 -12.23 -11.81 27.47
N VAL A 202 -11.64 -12.23 26.36
CA VAL A 202 -10.79 -13.43 26.29
C VAL A 202 -9.70 -13.38 27.36
N SER A 203 -9.44 -14.55 27.96
CA SER A 203 -8.45 -14.71 29.02
C SER A 203 -7.03 -14.44 28.49
N ASP A 204 -6.15 -13.92 29.36
CA ASP A 204 -4.76 -13.65 28.99
C ASP A 204 -3.96 -14.94 28.70
N THR A 205 -4.51 -16.11 29.07
CA THR A 205 -3.91 -17.43 28.89
C THR A 205 -4.41 -18.16 27.64
N TYR A 206 -5.48 -17.68 27.00
CA TYR A 206 -6.08 -18.32 25.83
C TYR A 206 -5.07 -18.54 24.71
N PHE A 207 -4.17 -17.56 24.54
CA PHE A 207 -3.17 -17.53 23.48
C PHE A 207 -1.78 -18.01 23.94
N ASP A 208 -1.65 -18.64 25.11
CA ASP A 208 -0.34 -19.04 25.66
C ASP A 208 0.47 -19.98 24.76
N ASP A 209 -0.24 -20.82 23.99
CA ASP A 209 0.37 -21.85 23.15
C ASP A 209 0.56 -21.43 21.68
N VAL A 210 0.11 -20.23 21.30
CA VAL A 210 0.38 -19.66 19.97
C VAL A 210 1.70 -18.89 19.96
N THR A 211 2.30 -18.76 18.77
CA THR A 211 3.54 -17.98 18.57
C THR A 211 3.26 -16.59 18.01
N ASP A 212 2.10 -16.41 17.38
CA ASP A 212 1.75 -15.24 16.59
C ASP A 212 0.28 -14.88 16.88
N VAL A 213 -0.01 -13.61 17.14
CA VAL A 213 -1.37 -13.10 17.41
C VAL A 213 -1.66 -11.91 16.51
N GLY A 214 -2.74 -11.98 15.75
CA GLY A 214 -3.34 -10.87 15.02
C GLY A 214 -4.74 -10.56 15.53
N PHE A 215 -5.33 -9.51 14.99
CA PHE A 215 -6.72 -9.15 15.25
C PHE A 215 -7.48 -9.01 13.95
N ASP A 216 -8.77 -9.34 13.97
CA ASP A 216 -9.71 -8.97 12.93
C ASP A 216 -10.63 -7.85 13.45
N GLY A 217 -10.98 -6.91 12.59
CA GLY A 217 -11.80 -5.76 12.96
C GLY A 217 -13.02 -5.70 12.06
N TYR A 218 -14.16 -6.20 12.52
CA TYR A 218 -15.37 -6.34 11.70
C TYR A 218 -16.30 -5.13 11.65
N ASN A 219 -16.09 -4.11 12.49
CA ASN A 219 -17.17 -3.17 12.73
C ASN A 219 -17.08 -1.91 11.86
N GLY A 220 -17.85 -1.90 10.76
CA GLY A 220 -18.10 -0.73 9.91
C GLY A 220 -18.58 0.52 10.67
N TYR A 221 -19.09 0.38 11.89
CA TYR A 221 -19.41 1.52 12.77
C TYR A 221 -18.19 2.25 13.36
N LEU A 222 -17.01 1.61 13.44
CA LEU A 222 -15.77 2.20 13.93
C LEU A 222 -14.78 2.56 12.82
N PHE A 223 -14.92 1.98 11.63
CA PHE A 223 -14.15 2.33 10.44
C PHE A 223 -14.75 3.49 9.63
N PHE A 224 -16.06 3.74 9.77
CA PHE A 224 -16.84 4.65 8.92
C PHE A 224 -17.96 5.39 9.68
N ASP A 225 -17.80 5.68 10.98
CA ASP A 225 -18.85 6.33 11.77
C ASP A 225 -19.49 7.52 11.02
N ASN A 226 -20.78 7.73 11.24
CA ASN A 226 -21.76 8.57 10.51
C ASN A 226 -21.39 10.07 10.39
N ASN A 227 -20.17 10.45 10.77
CA ASN A 227 -19.59 11.77 10.68
C ASN A 227 -18.69 11.98 9.43
N GLY A 228 -18.57 10.98 8.55
CA GLY A 228 -17.86 11.08 7.27
C GLY A 228 -16.52 10.34 7.23
N PRO A 229 -15.68 10.54 6.19
CA PRO A 229 -14.40 9.83 5.98
C PRO A 229 -13.34 10.02 7.10
N ASP A 230 -13.68 10.81 8.12
CA ASP A 230 -12.86 11.13 9.29
C ASP A 230 -13.27 10.36 10.57
N GLY A 231 -14.23 9.43 10.47
CA GLY A 231 -14.82 8.67 11.58
C GLY A 231 -13.85 7.73 12.30
N ASN A 232 -13.50 8.11 13.54
CA ASN A 232 -12.83 7.36 14.61
C ASN A 232 -11.41 6.80 14.35
N LEU A 233 -10.52 7.71 13.93
CA LEU A 233 -9.09 7.53 13.64
C LEU A 233 -8.17 7.13 14.84
N GLY A 234 -8.74 6.82 16.00
CA GLY A 234 -8.05 6.30 17.20
C GLY A 234 -7.95 4.78 17.31
N PHE A 235 -8.71 4.09 16.45
CA PHE A 235 -8.96 2.66 16.51
C PHE A 235 -7.67 1.81 16.49
N GLN A 236 -6.74 2.09 15.58
CA GLN A 236 -5.52 1.27 15.42
C GLN A 236 -4.65 1.28 16.69
N ALA A 237 -4.48 2.44 17.33
CA ALA A 237 -3.70 2.56 18.54
C ALA A 237 -4.34 1.85 19.73
N HIS A 238 -5.66 1.94 19.87
CA HIS A 238 -6.41 1.17 20.88
C HIS A 238 -6.26 -0.33 20.65
N THR A 239 -6.48 -0.77 19.41
CA THR A 239 -6.38 -2.18 19.03
C THR A 239 -4.98 -2.73 19.29
N LEU A 240 -3.92 -2.01 18.93
CA LEU A 240 -2.56 -2.41 19.26
C LEU A 240 -2.34 -2.49 20.78
N SER A 241 -2.81 -1.49 21.54
CA SER A 241 -2.69 -1.50 23.00
C SER A 241 -3.31 -2.75 23.62
N ILE A 242 -4.54 -3.09 23.20
CA ILE A 242 -5.24 -4.29 23.64
C ILE A 242 -4.49 -5.55 23.21
N LEU A 243 -4.12 -5.66 21.93
CA LEU A 243 -3.40 -6.82 21.41
C LEU A 243 -2.10 -7.07 22.21
N LYS A 244 -1.36 -6.01 22.51
CA LYS A 244 -0.14 -6.07 23.33
C LYS A 244 -0.40 -6.56 24.74
N SER A 245 -1.55 -6.20 25.33
CA SER A 245 -1.96 -6.66 26.66
C SER A 245 -2.32 -8.16 26.68
N LYS A 246 -2.78 -8.70 25.55
CA LYS A 246 -3.23 -10.09 25.40
C LYS A 246 -2.14 -11.03 24.89
N ALA A 247 -1.15 -10.50 24.17
CA ALA A 247 0.07 -11.20 23.76
C ALA A 247 1.10 -11.28 24.91
N THR A 248 0.78 -12.03 25.97
CA THR A 248 1.55 -12.08 27.23
C THR A 248 2.77 -13.01 27.22
N LYS A 249 2.99 -13.78 26.15
CA LYS A 249 4.09 -14.76 26.01
C LYS A 249 5.18 -14.32 25.03
N ASN A 250 5.30 -13.02 24.81
CA ASN A 250 6.22 -12.46 23.81
C ASN A 250 5.92 -13.04 22.41
N GLN A 251 4.64 -13.21 22.09
CA GLN A 251 4.21 -13.58 20.74
C GLN A 251 4.55 -12.47 19.75
N ASP A 252 4.81 -12.88 18.52
CA ASP A 252 4.85 -11.98 17.37
C ASP A 252 3.44 -11.45 17.09
N LEU A 253 3.35 -10.22 16.59
CA LEU A 253 2.09 -9.53 16.32
C LEU A 253 1.85 -9.42 14.81
N TRP A 254 0.57 -9.49 14.43
CA TRP A 254 0.13 -9.32 13.05
C TRP A 254 -0.94 -8.23 12.97
N VAL A 255 -0.81 -7.37 11.96
CA VAL A 255 -1.78 -6.29 11.72
C VAL A 255 -2.65 -6.67 10.55
N VAL A 256 -3.96 -6.71 10.76
CA VAL A 256 -4.94 -6.94 9.69
C VAL A 256 -5.55 -5.62 9.28
N THR A 257 -5.58 -5.35 7.98
CA THR A 257 -6.16 -4.14 7.39
C THR A 257 -7.34 -4.49 6.51
N VAL A 258 -8.36 -3.64 6.49
CA VAL A 258 -9.55 -3.84 5.66
C VAL A 258 -9.21 -3.61 4.20
N GLY A 259 -9.52 -4.60 3.35
CA GLY A 259 -9.34 -4.57 1.90
C GLY A 259 -10.64 -4.73 1.10
N ALA A 260 -11.81 -4.73 1.73
CA ALA A 260 -13.11 -4.90 1.07
C ALA A 260 -14.18 -3.94 1.62
N TYR A 261 -15.24 -3.73 0.82
CA TYR A 261 -16.35 -2.81 1.04
C TYR A 261 -17.66 -3.55 1.32
N HIS A 262 -18.51 -3.00 2.21
CA HIS A 262 -19.89 -3.45 2.40
C HIS A 262 -20.95 -2.41 1.91
N HIS A 263 -21.75 -2.71 0.89
CA HIS A 263 -22.87 -1.95 0.30
C HIS A 263 -23.87 -1.37 1.31
N GLY A 264 -24.07 -2.04 2.45
CA GLY A 264 -24.90 -1.54 3.57
C GLY A 264 -24.25 -0.47 4.46
N TRP A 265 -23.01 -0.05 4.23
CA TRP A 265 -22.34 1.01 5.00
C TRP A 265 -22.66 2.41 4.45
N ASN A 266 -22.88 3.39 5.33
CA ASN A 266 -23.15 4.78 4.95
C ASN A 266 -21.90 5.44 4.35
N GLY A 267 -21.99 6.01 3.14
CA GLY A 267 -20.90 6.77 2.52
C GLY A 267 -20.94 6.78 0.99
N THR A 268 -20.10 7.61 0.36
CA THR A 268 -19.83 7.51 -1.08
C THR A 268 -18.66 6.55 -1.33
N MET A 269 -18.57 5.98 -2.53
CA MET A 269 -17.45 5.13 -2.92
C MET A 269 -16.09 5.80 -2.69
N GLU A 270 -15.98 7.07 -3.10
CA GLU A 270 -14.77 7.88 -2.89
C GLU A 270 -14.42 8.01 -1.40
N SER A 271 -15.42 8.21 -0.52
CA SER A 271 -15.18 8.31 0.92
C SER A 271 -14.62 7.02 1.50
N GLN A 272 -15.01 5.86 0.97
CA GLN A 272 -14.57 4.56 1.47
C GLN A 272 -13.20 4.18 0.93
N GLN A 273 -12.93 4.42 -0.35
CA GLN A 273 -11.59 4.31 -0.93
C GLN A 273 -10.59 5.18 -0.14
N ASN A 274 -11.00 6.41 0.22
CA ASN A 274 -10.21 7.27 1.09
C ASN A 274 -9.98 6.66 2.49
N SER A 275 -11.01 6.10 3.12
CA SER A 275 -10.86 5.40 4.40
C SER A 275 -9.94 4.18 4.29
N MET A 276 -9.99 3.40 3.21
CA MET A 276 -9.09 2.27 2.99
C MET A 276 -7.63 2.74 2.91
N ARG A 277 -7.35 3.79 2.14
CA ARG A 277 -5.99 4.39 2.05
C ARG A 277 -5.51 4.85 3.42
N VAL A 278 -6.36 5.53 4.20
CA VAL A 278 -6.03 6.00 5.56
C VAL A 278 -5.76 4.83 6.52
N ASN A 279 -6.62 3.81 6.51
CA ASN A 279 -6.45 2.62 7.34
C ASN A 279 -5.14 1.91 7.02
N LEU A 280 -4.83 1.74 5.74
CA LEU A 280 -3.60 1.10 5.27
C LEU A 280 -2.35 1.87 5.72
N MET A 281 -2.33 3.20 5.58
CA MET A 281 -1.22 4.05 6.05
C MET A 281 -1.02 3.97 7.58
N LYS A 282 -2.10 3.99 8.36
CA LYS A 282 -2.04 3.92 9.83
C LYS A 282 -1.57 2.54 10.31
N ASN A 283 -2.11 1.48 9.72
CA ASN A 283 -1.71 0.11 10.02
C ASN A 283 -0.24 -0.13 9.67
N LEU A 284 0.24 0.48 8.59
CA LEU A 284 1.65 0.45 8.24
C LEU A 284 2.52 1.13 9.30
N GLU A 285 2.18 2.34 9.71
CA GLU A 285 2.98 3.05 10.70
C GLU A 285 2.96 2.33 12.06
N MET A 286 1.82 1.75 12.43
CA MET A 286 1.69 0.85 13.57
C MET A 286 2.63 -0.37 13.47
N ALA A 287 2.68 -1.01 12.31
CA ALA A 287 3.56 -2.15 12.07
C ALA A 287 5.05 -1.78 12.09
N LEU A 288 5.39 -0.60 11.56
CA LEU A 288 6.76 -0.11 11.53
C LEU A 288 7.25 0.34 12.91
N GLY A 289 6.36 0.91 13.75
CA GLY A 289 6.69 1.41 15.09
C GLY A 289 6.71 0.37 16.22
N GLU A 290 6.12 -0.81 16.05
CA GLU A 290 6.13 -1.89 17.05
C GLU A 290 7.04 -3.05 16.62
N PRO A 291 8.21 -3.27 17.28
CA PRO A 291 9.18 -4.29 16.89
C PRO A 291 8.68 -5.73 16.92
N ARG A 292 7.55 -6.01 17.61
CA ARG A 292 6.92 -7.33 17.60
C ARG A 292 6.01 -7.56 16.40
N VAL A 293 5.64 -6.54 15.64
CA VAL A 293 4.79 -6.73 14.46
C VAL A 293 5.61 -7.31 13.31
N VAL A 294 5.40 -8.58 12.98
CA VAL A 294 6.20 -9.28 11.95
C VAL A 294 5.54 -9.27 10.57
N GLY A 295 4.25 -8.96 10.50
CA GLY A 295 3.51 -8.98 9.25
C GLY A 295 2.26 -8.11 9.22
N MET A 296 1.89 -7.72 8.01
CA MET A 296 0.63 -7.08 7.69
C MET A 296 -0.17 -7.94 6.73
N LEU A 297 -1.46 -8.08 6.99
CA LEU A 297 -2.41 -8.84 6.19
C LEU A 297 -3.54 -7.94 5.73
N VAL A 298 -3.88 -7.99 4.46
CA VAL A 298 -5.05 -7.32 3.90
C VAL A 298 -6.20 -8.32 3.90
N TRP A 299 -7.25 -8.03 4.67
CA TRP A 299 -8.49 -8.78 4.64
C TRP A 299 -9.21 -8.54 3.32
N ALA A 300 -9.43 -9.59 2.53
CA ALA A 300 -9.97 -9.47 1.17
C ALA A 300 -11.02 -10.54 0.87
N PHE A 301 -12.15 -10.11 0.31
CA PHE A 301 -13.16 -11.00 -0.28
C PHE A 301 -12.83 -11.27 -1.76
N HIS A 302 -12.95 -12.52 -2.23
CA HIS A 302 -12.75 -12.84 -3.65
C HIS A 302 -14.02 -12.53 -4.47
N ASP A 303 -13.85 -12.26 -5.76
CA ASP A 303 -14.88 -11.78 -6.68
C ASP A 303 -16.23 -12.48 -6.53
N GLY A 304 -17.27 -11.68 -6.27
CA GLY A 304 -18.63 -12.16 -6.32
C GLY A 304 -19.60 -10.99 -6.24
N ILE A 305 -20.09 -10.51 -7.39
CA ILE A 305 -21.50 -10.12 -7.43
C ILE A 305 -22.26 -11.43 -7.20
N ILE A 306 -22.36 -11.88 -5.96
CA ILE A 306 -23.49 -12.72 -5.61
C ILE A 306 -24.67 -11.76 -5.76
N PRO A 307 -25.64 -12.03 -6.65
CA PRO A 307 -26.84 -11.22 -6.70
C PRO A 307 -27.43 -11.19 -5.28
N ASN A 308 -27.44 -10.01 -4.66
CA ASN A 308 -27.87 -9.73 -3.28
C ASN A 308 -26.83 -9.92 -2.13
N ASN A 309 -25.52 -10.04 -2.38
CA ASN A 309 -24.50 -9.87 -1.33
C ASN A 309 -24.14 -8.40 -1.19
N GLU A 310 -23.95 -7.98 0.07
CA GLU A 310 -23.60 -6.64 0.46
C GLU A 310 -22.07 -6.38 0.42
N TRP A 311 -21.20 -7.22 -0.14
CA TRP A 311 -19.73 -6.98 -0.15
C TRP A 311 -19.05 -6.97 -1.53
N ASP A 312 -18.21 -5.95 -1.79
CA ASP A 312 -17.27 -5.86 -2.93
C ASP A 312 -15.81 -5.98 -2.42
N GLY A 313 -14.95 -6.75 -3.10
CA GLY A 313 -13.63 -7.17 -2.60
C GLY A 313 -12.42 -6.40 -3.15
N PHE A 314 -11.25 -6.64 -2.54
CA PHE A 314 -9.94 -6.06 -2.91
C PHE A 314 -9.64 -6.09 -4.41
N ASN A 315 -9.98 -7.19 -5.07
CA ASN A 315 -9.79 -7.37 -6.50
C ASN A 315 -10.40 -6.22 -7.30
N GLN A 316 -11.67 -5.87 -7.04
CA GLN A 316 -12.39 -4.81 -7.76
C GLN A 316 -11.84 -3.41 -7.51
N TYR A 317 -11.17 -3.18 -6.39
CA TYR A 317 -10.69 -1.84 -6.03
C TYR A 317 -9.23 -1.60 -6.37
N SER A 318 -8.40 -2.64 -6.29
CA SER A 318 -6.95 -2.48 -6.22
C SER A 318 -6.18 -3.38 -7.18
N VAL A 319 -6.84 -4.32 -7.86
CA VAL A 319 -6.14 -5.25 -8.77
C VAL A 319 -6.69 -5.19 -10.17
N LYS A 320 -8.02 -5.15 -10.30
CA LYS A 320 -8.80 -5.25 -11.53
C LYS A 320 -9.12 -3.88 -12.08
N PRO A 321 -8.36 -3.38 -13.06
CA PRO A 321 -8.59 -2.05 -13.58
C PRO A 321 -9.86 -1.94 -14.42
N GLU A 322 -10.39 -3.08 -14.90
CA GLU A 322 -11.69 -3.22 -15.56
C GLU A 322 -12.86 -2.83 -14.67
N SER A 323 -12.65 -2.88 -13.36
CA SER A 323 -13.69 -2.59 -12.40
C SER A 323 -13.99 -1.09 -12.44
N LYS A 324 -15.26 -0.73 -12.58
CA LYS A 324 -15.75 0.64 -12.37
C LYS A 324 -15.41 1.22 -10.98
N TRP A 325 -14.93 0.38 -10.06
CA TRP A 325 -14.52 0.74 -8.72
C TRP A 325 -13.00 0.79 -8.53
N TYR A 326 -12.23 0.56 -9.60
CA TYR A 326 -10.78 0.56 -9.56
C TYR A 326 -10.23 1.91 -9.08
N ASP A 327 -9.26 1.82 -8.17
CA ASP A 327 -8.58 2.95 -7.57
C ASP A 327 -7.07 2.79 -7.75
N PRO A 328 -6.47 3.45 -8.76
CA PRO A 328 -5.05 3.32 -9.03
C PRO A 328 -4.17 3.87 -7.90
N ALA A 329 -4.67 4.80 -7.09
CA ALA A 329 -3.94 5.31 -5.93
C ALA A 329 -3.95 4.32 -4.77
N LEU A 330 -5.06 3.63 -4.54
CA LEU A 330 -5.13 2.55 -3.56
C LEU A 330 -4.24 1.36 -3.99
N LYS A 331 -4.32 0.92 -5.26
CA LYS A 331 -3.43 -0.09 -5.84
C LYS A 331 -1.96 0.27 -5.65
N ASN A 332 -1.56 1.51 -5.96
CA ASN A 332 -0.17 1.95 -5.85
C ASN A 332 0.28 2.08 -4.40
N LEU A 333 -0.62 2.43 -3.47
CA LEU A 333 -0.32 2.42 -2.04
C LEU A 333 -0.05 1.00 -1.54
N PHE A 334 -0.89 0.03 -1.89
CA PHE A 334 -0.65 -1.39 -1.63
C PHE A 334 0.70 -1.83 -2.22
N ALA A 335 0.98 -1.44 -3.46
CA ALA A 335 2.21 -1.84 -4.12
C ALA A 335 3.47 -1.24 -3.48
N SER A 336 3.38 0.02 -3.06
CA SER A 336 4.46 0.72 -2.38
C SER A 336 4.78 0.07 -1.03
N ILE A 337 3.75 -0.28 -0.27
CA ILE A 337 3.89 -0.94 1.03
C ILE A 337 4.45 -2.35 0.88
N GLY A 338 3.87 -3.15 -0.01
CA GLY A 338 4.33 -4.51 -0.26
C GLY A 338 5.80 -4.54 -0.66
N LYS A 339 6.19 -3.77 -1.70
CA LYS A 339 7.60 -3.67 -2.14
C LYS A 339 8.53 -3.23 -1.01
N MET A 340 8.10 -2.29 -0.17
CA MET A 340 8.89 -1.84 0.97
C MET A 340 9.14 -2.96 1.99
N ILE A 341 8.10 -3.71 2.33
CA ILE A 341 8.19 -4.81 3.30
C ILE A 341 8.95 -6.01 2.72
N ILE A 342 8.58 -6.47 1.52
CA ILE A 342 9.07 -7.76 0.99
C ILE A 342 10.41 -7.64 0.25
N ASN A 343 10.65 -6.53 -0.45
CA ASN A 343 11.86 -6.36 -1.27
C ASN A 343 12.93 -5.51 -0.57
N GLY A 344 12.63 -4.99 0.62
CA GLY A 344 13.50 -4.05 1.33
C GLY A 344 13.83 -2.81 0.49
N GLN A 345 12.94 -2.42 -0.44
CA GLN A 345 13.14 -1.25 -1.28
C GLN A 345 12.43 -0.05 -0.65
N PRO A 346 13.13 1.06 -0.40
CA PRO A 346 12.47 2.27 0.09
C PRO A 346 11.32 2.70 -0.85
N SER A 347 10.18 3.13 -0.29
CA SER A 347 9.09 3.73 -1.07
C SER A 347 9.30 5.24 -1.23
N ASP A 348 9.55 5.72 -2.44
CA ASP A 348 9.67 7.16 -2.77
C ASP A 348 8.33 7.91 -2.77
N ASN A 349 7.23 7.17 -2.53
CA ASN A 349 5.88 7.69 -2.46
C ASN A 349 5.34 7.72 -1.04
N LEU A 350 6.11 7.32 -0.03
CA LEU A 350 5.63 7.23 1.35
C LEU A 350 6.66 7.77 2.34
N PHE A 351 6.18 8.56 3.29
CA PHE A 351 6.97 9.26 4.31
C PHE A 351 6.23 9.18 5.65
N SER A 352 6.94 8.87 6.72
CA SER A 352 6.34 8.83 8.07
C SER A 352 7.29 9.51 9.02
N SER A 353 6.80 10.56 9.66
CA SER A 353 7.62 11.37 10.55
C SER A 353 8.16 10.63 11.77
N SER A 354 7.47 9.59 12.22
CA SER A 354 7.85 8.75 13.35
C SER A 354 8.96 7.79 12.94
N ILE A 355 8.82 7.13 11.79
CA ILE A 355 9.80 6.15 11.29
C ILE A 355 11.07 6.84 10.80
N ASP A 356 10.87 7.98 10.14
CA ASP A 356 11.93 8.81 9.61
C ASP A 356 12.52 9.72 10.69
N PHE A 357 12.09 9.55 11.95
CA PHE A 357 12.62 10.23 13.12
C PHE A 357 14.06 9.82 13.39
N GLY A 358 14.94 10.82 13.45
CA GLY A 358 16.37 10.59 13.66
C GLY A 358 16.99 11.64 14.55
N HIS A 359 18.29 11.45 14.81
CA HIS A 359 19.11 12.32 15.66
C HIS A 359 19.96 13.32 14.87
N SER A 360 19.69 13.49 13.57
CA SER A 360 20.35 14.43 12.65
C SER A 360 19.33 15.41 12.06
N GLN A 361 19.69 16.71 11.94
CA GLN A 361 18.84 17.69 11.25
C GLN A 361 18.69 17.30 9.77
N GLY A 362 17.49 17.50 9.23
CA GLY A 362 17.11 16.97 7.91
C GLY A 362 16.68 15.50 7.93
N GLY A 363 16.76 14.83 9.09
CA GLY A 363 16.13 13.54 9.37
C GLY A 363 16.57 12.44 8.43
N VAL A 364 15.88 11.30 8.47
CA VAL A 364 15.83 10.42 7.31
C VAL A 364 14.69 10.97 6.43
N ASN A 365 14.82 10.90 5.11
CA ASN A 365 13.70 11.17 4.19
C ASN A 365 13.03 12.56 4.26
N GLY A 366 13.81 13.60 4.59
CA GLY A 366 13.41 14.99 4.37
C GLY A 366 12.71 15.65 5.56
N PHE A 367 12.71 15.01 6.74
CA PHE A 367 12.16 15.59 7.95
C PHE A 367 13.15 16.47 8.71
N SER A 368 12.82 17.72 9.01
CA SER A 368 13.62 18.60 9.87
C SER A 368 12.82 19.09 11.08
N TYR A 369 13.54 19.50 12.12
CA TYR A 369 12.96 19.78 13.44
C TYR A 369 13.42 21.14 13.93
N GLN A 370 12.50 22.10 13.93
CA GLN A 370 12.75 23.49 14.26
C GLN A 370 11.75 23.99 15.31
N GLU A 371 12.04 25.15 15.88
CA GLU A 371 11.07 25.97 16.59
C GLU A 371 10.84 27.28 15.83
N GLU A 372 9.61 27.78 15.87
CA GLU A 372 9.23 29.05 15.25
C GLU A 372 8.82 30.08 16.31
N GLN A 373 9.31 31.31 16.15
CA GLN A 373 8.81 32.48 16.88
C GLN A 373 8.52 33.62 15.89
N GLY A 374 7.23 33.86 15.64
CA GLY A 374 6.82 34.82 14.62
C GLY A 374 7.30 34.37 13.23
N TRP A 375 8.22 35.11 12.61
CA TRP A 375 8.80 34.74 11.30
C TRP A 375 10.18 34.09 11.40
N ASN A 376 10.70 33.90 12.62
CA ASN A 376 12.04 33.38 12.84
C ASN A 376 12.00 31.88 13.17
N TYR A 377 12.85 31.12 12.49
CA TYR A 377 13.02 29.68 12.72
C TYR A 377 14.40 29.42 13.33
N SER A 378 14.48 28.43 14.21
CA SER A 378 15.75 27.98 14.78
C SER A 378 15.75 26.45 14.88
N ASP A 379 16.88 25.84 14.53
CA ASP A 379 17.03 24.40 14.63
C ASP A 379 16.96 23.95 16.09
N LEU A 380 16.16 22.92 16.33
CA LEU A 380 16.22 22.19 17.59
C LEU A 380 17.52 21.39 17.63
N ILE A 381 17.98 21.06 18.84
CA ILE A 381 19.15 20.23 19.07
C ILE A 381 18.75 18.88 19.64
N TRP A 382 19.47 17.82 19.28
CA TRP A 382 19.18 16.47 19.73
C TRP A 382 19.52 16.28 21.23
N ASP A 383 18.59 15.68 21.97
CA ASP A 383 18.69 15.38 23.39
C ASP A 383 18.79 13.86 23.61
N ASN A 384 20.02 13.34 23.59
CA ASN A 384 20.30 11.90 23.78
C ASN A 384 19.64 11.30 25.02
N ALA A 385 19.52 12.06 26.12
CA ALA A 385 18.98 11.54 27.37
C ALA A 385 17.48 11.21 27.30
N ASN A 386 16.75 11.90 26.42
CA ASN A 386 15.30 11.78 26.29
C ASN A 386 14.87 11.28 24.90
N GLY A 387 15.81 11.02 23.99
CA GLY A 387 15.53 10.56 22.64
C GLY A 387 14.63 11.53 21.84
N ARG A 388 14.87 12.84 21.95
CA ARG A 388 14.03 13.88 21.33
C ARG A 388 14.84 15.10 20.90
N TRP A 389 14.29 15.91 20.00
CA TRP A 389 14.78 17.24 19.67
C TRP A 389 14.27 18.26 20.67
N LYS A 390 15.10 19.18 21.15
CA LYS A 390 14.70 20.24 22.10
C LYS A 390 15.25 21.60 21.72
N SER A 391 14.65 22.66 22.26
CA SER A 391 15.14 24.01 22.07
C SER A 391 16.59 24.14 22.53
N SER A 392 17.40 24.82 21.70
CA SER A 392 18.76 25.25 22.08
C SER A 392 18.76 26.57 22.86
N ILE A 393 17.61 27.22 22.96
CA ILE A 393 17.44 28.55 23.54
C ILE A 393 17.10 28.42 25.03
N SER A 394 17.92 29.06 25.86
CA SER A 394 17.74 29.04 27.32
C SER A 394 16.37 29.58 27.73
N GLY A 395 15.67 28.82 28.58
CA GLY A 395 14.36 29.20 29.12
C GLY A 395 13.16 28.81 28.25
N ARG A 396 13.39 28.12 27.12
CA ARG A 396 12.32 27.52 26.31
C ARG A 396 12.22 26.02 26.54
N SER A 397 10.98 25.53 26.49
CA SER A 397 10.65 24.12 26.71
C SER A 397 10.09 23.43 25.47
N THR A 398 10.17 24.04 24.29
CA THR A 398 9.75 23.42 23.02
C THR A 398 10.59 22.20 22.69
N TRP A 399 9.94 21.10 22.31
CA TRP A 399 10.61 19.86 21.90
C TRP A 399 9.72 19.02 20.96
N ILE A 400 10.39 18.17 20.16
CA ILE A 400 9.77 17.22 19.24
C ILE A 400 10.41 15.84 19.48
N GLY A 401 9.62 14.89 19.97
CA GLY A 401 9.98 13.49 20.11
C GLY A 401 9.54 12.69 18.88
N HIS A 402 9.63 11.36 19.00
CA HIS A 402 9.20 10.41 17.96
C HIS A 402 7.72 10.61 17.60
N ASP A 403 6.81 10.39 18.55
CA ASP A 403 5.35 10.52 18.34
C ASP A 403 4.74 11.75 19.03
N GLU A 404 5.52 12.42 19.88
CA GLU A 404 5.03 13.48 20.73
C GLU A 404 5.69 14.82 20.43
N VAL A 405 4.94 15.88 20.66
CA VAL A 405 5.38 17.26 20.51
C VAL A 405 4.96 18.08 21.71
N SER A 406 5.74 19.11 22.01
CA SER A 406 5.39 20.14 22.97
C SER A 406 5.87 21.50 22.47
N ALA A 407 4.97 22.47 22.53
CA ALA A 407 5.24 23.85 22.17
C ALA A 407 5.28 24.71 23.44
N ASP A 408 5.98 25.83 23.34
CA ASP A 408 6.10 26.83 24.40
C ASP A 408 5.85 28.21 23.79
N THR A 409 6.47 29.26 24.32
CA THR A 409 6.51 30.59 23.68
C THR A 409 7.06 30.58 22.24
N SER A 410 7.67 29.46 21.81
CA SER A 410 7.91 29.13 20.40
C SER A 410 7.07 27.93 19.99
N ASN A 411 6.56 27.99 18.76
CA ASN A 411 5.83 26.89 18.16
C ASN A 411 6.80 25.74 17.85
N SER A 412 6.37 24.51 18.06
CA SER A 412 7.10 23.36 17.54
C SER A 412 6.85 23.26 16.03
N SER A 413 7.88 22.98 15.25
CA SER A 413 7.82 22.91 13.79
C SER A 413 8.52 21.63 13.31
N ARG A 414 7.71 20.63 12.96
CA ARG A 414 8.18 19.43 12.25
C ARG A 414 7.94 19.66 10.76
N GLN A 415 8.99 19.62 9.96
CA GLN A 415 8.92 19.98 8.54
C GLN A 415 9.29 18.79 7.67
N TRP A 416 8.58 18.59 6.57
CA TRP A 416 8.91 17.63 5.52
C TRP A 416 9.19 18.37 4.21
N THR A 417 10.32 18.10 3.57
CA THR A 417 10.64 18.65 2.25
C THR A 417 10.24 17.67 1.16
N ALA A 418 9.35 18.10 0.26
CA ALA A 418 8.86 17.30 -0.86
C ALA A 418 10.02 16.92 -1.80
N PRO A 419 10.31 15.62 -1.98
CA PRO A 419 11.41 15.19 -2.84
C PRO A 419 11.12 15.34 -4.33
N LYS A 420 9.83 15.42 -4.69
CA LYS A 420 9.33 15.59 -6.07
C LYS A 420 8.01 16.36 -6.09
N ALA A 421 7.59 16.83 -7.26
CA ALA A 421 6.28 17.44 -7.39
C ALA A 421 5.16 16.38 -7.42
N GLY A 422 3.95 16.73 -7.05
CA GLY A 422 2.80 15.83 -7.14
C GLY A 422 1.70 16.14 -6.16
N LYS A 423 0.60 15.42 -6.28
CA LYS A 423 -0.47 15.44 -5.29
C LYS A 423 -0.07 14.51 -4.14
N ILE A 424 -0.21 15.00 -2.92
CA ILE A 424 0.06 14.24 -1.71
C ILE A 424 -1.18 14.18 -0.83
N ARG A 425 -1.30 13.08 -0.10
CA ARG A 425 -2.21 12.89 1.00
C ARG A 425 -1.43 12.93 2.30
N ILE A 426 -1.98 13.63 3.29
CA ILE A 426 -1.41 13.78 4.61
C ILE A 426 -2.43 13.28 5.63
N SER A 427 -2.03 12.34 6.47
CA SER A 427 -2.80 11.87 7.63
C SER A 427 -1.87 11.71 8.84
N SER A 428 -2.34 11.09 9.91
CA SER A 428 -1.57 10.83 11.13
C SER A 428 -1.87 9.45 11.68
N GLN A 429 -0.86 8.80 12.28
CA GLN A 429 -1.00 7.49 12.94
C GLN A 429 -2.23 7.44 13.84
N THR A 430 -2.35 8.47 14.68
CA THR A 430 -3.37 8.61 15.70
C THR A 430 -3.96 10.01 15.64
N ASN A 431 -5.11 10.19 16.28
CA ASN A 431 -5.67 11.52 16.47
C ASN A 431 -4.66 12.42 17.18
N PHE A 432 -4.56 13.65 16.68
CA PHE A 432 -3.89 14.70 17.43
C PHE A 432 -4.68 14.92 18.72
N ARG A 433 -4.05 14.57 19.83
CA ARG A 433 -4.69 14.49 21.14
C ARG A 433 -3.64 14.70 22.22
N LYS A 434 -4.08 14.96 23.45
CA LYS A 434 -3.22 15.18 24.60
C LYS A 434 -2.44 13.92 24.93
N ALA A 435 -1.12 14.06 25.12
CA ALA A 435 -0.29 12.94 25.58
C ALA A 435 -0.39 12.73 27.10
N VAL A 436 -0.70 13.80 27.84
CA VAL A 436 -0.97 13.80 29.28
C VAL A 436 -2.13 14.75 29.57
N PRO A 437 -3.01 14.43 30.55
CA PRO A 437 -4.09 15.34 30.92
C PRO A 437 -3.56 16.58 31.64
N GLY A 438 -4.28 17.69 31.54
CA GLY A 438 -3.95 18.99 32.13
C GLY A 438 -3.51 20.04 31.12
N GLY A 439 -3.05 21.19 31.62
CA GLY A 439 -2.66 22.35 30.80
C GLY A 439 -3.85 23.16 30.33
N ASP A 440 -3.69 23.88 29.22
CA ASP A 440 -4.78 24.63 28.57
C ASP A 440 -5.12 24.13 27.17
N GLY A 441 -4.36 23.17 26.66
CA GLY A 441 -4.60 22.55 25.37
C GLY A 441 -3.51 22.90 24.37
N VAL A 442 -3.63 22.32 23.18
CA VAL A 442 -2.61 22.46 22.14
C VAL A 442 -3.29 22.81 20.83
N GLY A 443 -2.74 23.80 20.13
CA GLY A 443 -3.13 24.13 18.77
C GLY A 443 -2.27 23.38 17.74
N MET A 444 -2.84 23.00 16.60
CA MET A 444 -2.12 22.50 15.43
C MET A 444 -2.55 23.19 14.13
N VAL A 445 -1.58 23.38 13.22
CA VAL A 445 -1.84 23.65 11.79
C VAL A 445 -0.89 22.84 10.92
N ILE A 446 -1.31 22.59 9.68
CA ILE A 446 -0.48 22.06 8.60
C ILE A 446 -0.38 23.14 7.53
N MET A 447 0.84 23.49 7.12
CA MET A 447 1.10 24.59 6.19
C MET A 447 1.98 24.11 5.04
N ASN A 448 1.76 24.60 3.82
CA ASN A 448 2.83 24.68 2.84
C ASN A 448 3.62 25.95 3.13
N ARG A 449 4.75 25.80 3.83
CA ARG A 449 5.61 26.91 4.25
C ARG A 449 6.23 27.63 3.06
N SER A 450 6.46 26.93 1.95
CA SER A 450 7.04 27.51 0.74
C SER A 450 6.08 28.49 0.06
N THR A 451 4.77 28.23 0.11
CA THR A 451 3.74 29.10 -0.49
C THR A 451 3.06 30.02 0.53
N GLY A 452 3.15 29.71 1.82
CA GLY A 452 2.41 30.37 2.89
C GLY A 452 0.95 29.91 3.02
N GLU A 453 0.56 28.87 2.28
CA GLU A 453 -0.79 28.31 2.31
C GLU A 453 -1.00 27.45 3.55
N GLN A 454 -2.11 27.67 4.27
CA GLN A 454 -2.55 26.75 5.31
C GLN A 454 -3.33 25.60 4.67
N ILE A 455 -2.79 24.39 4.78
CA ILE A 455 -3.41 23.15 4.26
C ILE A 455 -4.48 22.65 5.23
N TYR A 456 -4.25 22.78 6.54
CA TYR A 456 -5.18 22.35 7.56
C TYR A 456 -5.09 23.17 8.85
N PRO A 457 -6.22 23.49 9.49
CA PRO A 457 -7.58 23.47 8.95
C PRO A 457 -7.77 24.45 7.79
N TYR A 458 -8.69 24.17 6.86
CA TYR A 458 -8.98 25.06 5.72
C TYR A 458 -9.55 26.43 6.13
N SER A 459 -10.01 26.57 7.38
CA SER A 459 -10.53 27.83 7.93
C SER A 459 -9.48 28.92 8.14
N GLY A 460 -8.18 28.59 8.08
CA GLY A 460 -7.10 29.53 8.41
C GLY A 460 -6.94 29.78 9.91
N THR A 461 -7.56 28.98 10.77
CA THR A 461 -7.43 29.02 12.23
C THR A 461 -6.62 27.83 12.73
N TRP A 462 -6.19 27.86 13.99
CA TRP A 462 -5.60 26.67 14.62
C TRP A 462 -6.68 25.63 14.92
N ALA A 463 -6.40 24.36 14.62
CA ALA A 463 -7.14 23.24 15.17
C ALA A 463 -6.76 23.12 16.65
N GLN A 464 -7.68 22.90 17.58
CA GLN A 464 -7.40 22.95 19.01
C GLN A 464 -7.96 21.74 19.76
N ILE A 465 -7.13 21.14 20.61
CA ILE A 465 -7.54 20.15 21.60
C ILE A 465 -7.50 20.77 23.00
N GLY A 466 -8.48 20.42 23.83
CA GLY A 466 -8.55 20.82 25.23
C GLY A 466 -7.64 20.01 26.14
N PRO A 467 -7.56 20.39 27.43
CA PRO A 467 -6.60 19.81 28.38
C PRO A 467 -6.86 18.34 28.74
N ASN A 468 -8.07 17.82 28.51
CA ASN A 468 -8.45 16.45 28.86
C ASN A 468 -8.74 15.58 27.63
N ASP A 469 -8.39 16.04 26.42
CA ASP A 469 -8.58 15.29 25.18
C ASP A 469 -7.51 14.20 25.05
N THR A 470 -7.44 13.28 26.02
CA THR A 470 -6.51 12.16 26.07
C THR A 470 -7.10 10.87 25.50
N ASP A 471 -8.41 10.86 25.22
CA ASP A 471 -9.12 9.70 24.68
C ASP A 471 -8.52 9.28 23.34
N LEU A 472 -8.21 7.99 23.20
CA LEU A 472 -7.70 7.42 21.96
C LEU A 472 -8.66 7.65 20.81
N TYR A 473 -9.97 7.58 21.08
CA TYR A 473 -11.05 7.80 20.12
C TYR A 473 -11.40 9.29 19.92
N GLY A 474 -10.94 10.16 20.82
CA GLY A 474 -11.16 11.61 20.79
C GLY A 474 -10.03 12.38 20.11
N GLY A 475 -10.09 13.71 20.18
CA GLY A 475 -9.09 14.61 19.58
C GLY A 475 -9.39 14.95 18.11
N ILE A 476 -8.35 15.36 17.38
CA ILE A 476 -8.47 15.86 16.01
C ILE A 476 -7.91 14.84 15.02
N SER A 477 -8.81 14.39 14.16
CA SER A 477 -8.54 13.61 12.95
C SER A 477 -8.23 14.55 11.78
N PHE A 478 -7.28 14.19 10.92
CA PHE A 478 -7.08 14.84 9.64
C PHE A 478 -6.67 13.87 8.53
N ASN A 479 -7.21 14.10 7.35
CA ASN A 479 -6.88 13.46 6.09
C ASN A 479 -6.99 14.53 4.98
N VAL A 480 -5.87 15.14 4.63
CA VAL A 480 -5.87 16.28 3.69
C VAL A 480 -5.13 15.95 2.42
N LEU A 481 -5.68 16.42 1.31
CA LEU A 481 -5.07 16.35 -0.01
C LEU A 481 -4.54 17.72 -0.38
N THR A 482 -3.31 17.78 -0.89
CA THR A 482 -2.72 19.01 -1.40
C THR A 482 -1.76 18.70 -2.54
N THR A 483 -1.29 19.72 -3.25
CA THR A 483 -0.28 19.59 -4.30
C THR A 483 1.00 20.25 -3.83
N VAL A 484 2.13 19.61 -4.10
CA VAL A 484 3.47 20.11 -3.80
C VAL A 484 4.31 20.19 -5.05
N ASN A 485 5.22 21.15 -5.10
CA ASN A 485 6.36 21.14 -6.01
C ASN A 485 7.55 20.45 -5.34
N GLN A 486 8.52 20.00 -6.15
CA GLN A 486 9.80 19.54 -5.61
C GLN A 486 10.45 20.67 -4.78
N GLY A 487 10.86 20.34 -3.56
CA GLY A 487 11.48 21.28 -2.62
C GLY A 487 10.48 22.09 -1.79
N ASP A 488 9.17 21.93 -1.99
CA ASP A 488 8.18 22.53 -1.09
C ASP A 488 8.33 21.97 0.34
N VAL A 489 8.17 22.84 1.34
CA VAL A 489 8.28 22.47 2.75
C VAL A 489 6.88 22.42 3.35
N ILE A 490 6.43 21.21 3.69
CA ILE A 490 5.21 20.99 4.46
C ILE A 490 5.54 21.03 5.94
N GLU A 491 4.88 21.91 6.66
CA GLU A 491 5.12 22.18 8.06
C GLU A 491 3.95 21.72 8.92
N PHE A 492 4.24 20.87 9.90
CA PHE A 492 3.35 20.44 10.97
C PHE A 492 3.70 21.24 12.23
N LYS A 493 2.86 22.22 12.55
CA LYS A 493 3.13 23.20 13.59
C LYS A 493 2.21 22.99 14.78
N THR A 494 2.76 23.08 15.99
CA THR A 494 1.96 23.15 17.21
C THR A 494 2.27 24.37 18.05
N THR A 495 1.26 24.85 18.78
CA THR A 495 1.35 26.03 19.65
C THR A 495 0.69 25.77 21.00
N GLN A 496 1.15 26.46 22.04
CA GLN A 496 0.45 26.54 23.32
C GLN A 496 -0.80 27.45 23.19
N LEU A 497 -1.89 27.14 23.89
CA LEU A 497 -3.07 28.01 23.90
C LEU A 497 -2.98 29.09 24.98
N GLY A 498 -2.23 28.84 26.05
CA GLY A 498 -1.85 29.83 27.06
C GLY A 498 -0.46 29.62 27.64
N THR A 499 -0.17 28.42 28.13
CA THR A 499 1.07 28.01 28.82
C THR A 499 1.55 26.67 28.26
N SER A 500 2.82 26.33 28.50
CA SER A 500 3.39 25.05 28.06
C SER A 500 3.23 23.92 29.08
N ASP A 501 2.68 24.22 30.27
CA ASP A 501 2.57 23.27 31.36
C ASP A 501 1.58 22.15 31.00
N PHE A 502 2.07 20.91 31.00
CA PHE A 502 1.31 19.72 30.57
C PHE A 502 0.85 19.75 29.10
N ASP A 503 1.29 20.71 28.28
CA ASP A 503 0.91 20.86 26.88
C ASP A 503 1.79 20.05 25.92
N ARG A 504 1.64 18.73 26.09
CA ARG A 504 2.15 17.68 25.19
C ARG A 504 1.01 17.10 24.38
N ALA A 505 1.27 16.83 23.10
CA ALA A 505 0.33 16.18 22.20
C ALA A 505 1.00 15.09 21.36
N TYR A 506 0.24 14.08 20.98
CA TYR A 506 0.65 13.12 19.96
C TYR A 506 0.48 13.74 18.56
N LEU A 507 1.50 13.64 17.72
CA LEU A 507 1.47 14.09 16.33
C LEU A 507 2.47 13.27 15.50
N SER A 508 1.94 12.32 14.73
CA SER A 508 2.73 11.39 13.91
C SER A 508 2.26 11.42 12.45
N PRO A 509 2.58 12.48 11.68
CA PRO A 509 2.17 12.58 10.29
C PRO A 509 2.72 11.46 9.39
N VAL A 510 1.87 11.00 8.48
CA VAL A 510 2.18 10.15 7.33
C VAL A 510 1.79 10.89 6.05
N ILE A 511 2.69 10.87 5.07
CA ILE A 511 2.52 11.53 3.78
C ILE A 511 2.68 10.48 2.70
N ALA A 512 1.67 10.36 1.83
CA ALA A 512 1.71 9.50 0.66
C ALA A 512 1.53 10.34 -0.61
N TYR A 513 2.38 10.12 -1.61
CA TYR A 513 2.07 10.62 -2.95
C TYR A 513 0.88 9.84 -3.50
N GLU A 514 -0.10 10.58 -3.99
CA GLU A 514 -1.17 9.99 -4.77
C GLU A 514 -0.58 9.50 -6.09
N SER A 515 -1.08 8.35 -6.55
CA SER A 515 -0.81 7.91 -7.92
C SER A 515 -1.20 9.02 -8.89
N ASN A 516 -0.24 9.48 -9.68
CA ASN A 516 -0.49 10.29 -10.84
C ASN A 516 -0.57 9.36 -12.06
N ALA A 517 -1.35 8.28 -12.00
CA ALA A 517 -1.81 7.60 -13.20
C ALA A 517 -2.58 8.65 -14.01
N VAL A 518 -1.85 9.32 -14.89
CA VAL A 518 -2.32 10.46 -15.66
C VAL A 518 -3.02 9.98 -16.92
N PHE A 519 -2.88 8.69 -17.23
CA PHE A 519 -3.61 7.99 -18.27
C PHE A 519 -3.69 6.49 -17.91
N TYR A 520 -4.89 5.92 -18.01
CA TYR A 520 -5.14 4.49 -17.82
C TYR A 520 -6.21 4.03 -18.81
N ASP A 521 -6.01 2.87 -19.44
CA ASP A 521 -7.04 2.23 -20.25
C ASP A 521 -6.83 0.70 -20.28
N SER A 522 -7.83 -0.06 -19.84
CA SER A 522 -7.84 -1.53 -19.95
C SER A 522 -8.76 -2.03 -21.06
N PHE A 523 -9.52 -1.17 -21.72
CA PHE A 523 -10.46 -1.55 -22.78
C PHE A 523 -11.61 -2.50 -22.36
N ASP A 524 -11.74 -2.88 -21.09
CA ASP A 524 -12.80 -3.78 -20.62
C ASP A 524 -14.21 -3.17 -20.64
N ASP A 525 -14.31 -1.84 -20.75
CA ASP A 525 -15.57 -1.15 -20.99
C ASP A 525 -16.11 -1.38 -22.41
N GLY A 526 -15.34 -2.06 -23.26
CA GLY A 526 -15.70 -2.42 -24.62
C GLY A 526 -15.44 -1.29 -25.62
N ASP A 527 -14.76 -0.22 -25.21
CA ASP A 527 -14.44 0.91 -26.08
C ASP A 527 -13.01 1.43 -25.91
N ALA A 528 -12.57 2.25 -26.87
CA ALA A 528 -11.26 2.89 -26.86
C ALA A 528 -11.42 4.41 -26.87
N ASN A 529 -12.37 4.92 -26.08
CA ASN A 529 -12.58 6.35 -25.93
C ASN A 529 -11.29 7.00 -25.41
N GLY A 530 -10.91 8.12 -26.02
CA GLY A 530 -9.63 8.76 -25.70
C GLY A 530 -8.45 8.19 -26.48
N TRP A 531 -8.67 7.39 -27.53
CA TRP A 531 -7.63 7.02 -28.49
C TRP A 531 -7.93 7.56 -29.89
N THR A 532 -6.93 8.18 -30.50
CA THR A 532 -6.94 8.53 -31.92
C THR A 532 -6.10 7.53 -32.73
N THR A 533 -6.71 6.93 -33.75
CA THR A 533 -6.03 6.00 -34.68
C THR A 533 -5.62 6.69 -35.98
N TYR A 534 -4.47 6.28 -36.51
CA TYR A 534 -3.90 6.80 -37.76
C TYR A 534 -3.66 5.66 -38.75
N GLY A 535 -4.32 5.71 -39.92
CA GLY A 535 -4.29 4.63 -40.93
C GLY A 535 -5.69 4.31 -41.47
N ASN A 536 -5.78 3.49 -42.53
CA ASN A 536 -7.06 2.98 -43.04
C ASN A 536 -7.30 1.56 -42.48
N GLY A 537 -8.07 1.46 -41.38
CA GLY A 537 -8.20 0.29 -40.51
C GLY A 537 -7.23 0.40 -39.32
N GLY A 538 -7.47 -0.12 -38.11
CA GLY A 538 -8.68 -0.66 -37.52
C GLY A 538 -8.32 -1.24 -36.15
N PHE A 539 -7.84 -0.42 -35.22
CA PHE A 539 -7.89 -0.87 -33.83
C PHE A 539 -9.35 -0.93 -33.40
N SER A 540 -9.71 -1.98 -32.67
CA SER A 540 -11.03 -2.13 -32.08
C SER A 540 -10.89 -2.90 -30.79
N VAL A 541 -11.71 -2.56 -29.82
CA VAL A 541 -11.81 -3.36 -28.60
C VAL A 541 -12.56 -4.65 -28.91
N GLN A 542 -11.94 -5.79 -28.58
CA GLN A 542 -12.50 -7.12 -28.71
C GLN A 542 -12.17 -7.89 -27.44
N ASP A 543 -13.20 -8.45 -26.78
CA ASP A 543 -13.05 -9.24 -25.55
C ASP A 543 -12.26 -8.53 -24.42
N GLY A 544 -12.44 -7.21 -24.30
CA GLY A 544 -11.74 -6.39 -23.30
C GLY A 544 -10.32 -5.98 -23.71
N GLU A 545 -9.90 -6.24 -24.95
CA GLU A 545 -8.53 -5.99 -25.38
C GLU A 545 -8.50 -5.08 -26.61
N TYR A 546 -7.49 -4.22 -26.73
CA TYR A 546 -7.33 -3.37 -27.91
C TYR A 546 -6.60 -4.11 -29.03
N ALA A 547 -7.37 -4.71 -29.92
CA ALA A 547 -6.87 -5.55 -31.00
C ALA A 547 -6.65 -4.75 -32.29
N ALA A 548 -5.46 -4.94 -32.90
CA ALA A 548 -5.19 -4.45 -34.24
C ALA A 548 -5.72 -5.45 -35.30
N ASN A 549 -6.56 -4.98 -36.22
CA ASN A 549 -7.07 -5.80 -37.33
C ASN A 549 -5.97 -6.22 -38.33
N ASN A 550 -6.25 -7.24 -39.17
CA ASN A 550 -5.28 -7.74 -40.15
C ASN A 550 -4.95 -6.73 -41.27
N GLY A 551 -3.68 -6.67 -41.69
CA GLY A 551 -3.27 -6.10 -42.97
C GLY A 551 -2.67 -4.68 -43.00
N GLY A 552 -1.74 -4.32 -42.10
CA GLY A 552 -1.07 -3.01 -42.16
C GLY A 552 0.03 -2.73 -41.12
N SER A 553 0.32 -1.45 -40.90
CA SER A 553 0.96 -0.94 -39.69
C SER A 553 0.10 0.20 -39.18
N PHE A 554 -0.28 0.14 -37.91
CA PHE A 554 -1.24 1.08 -37.32
C PHE A 554 -0.61 1.79 -36.14
N ILE A 555 -1.01 3.04 -35.95
CA ILE A 555 -0.61 3.87 -34.84
C ILE A 555 -1.88 4.31 -34.14
N ALA A 556 -1.92 4.14 -32.82
CA ALA A 556 -2.92 4.74 -31.95
C ALA A 556 -2.20 5.62 -30.93
N THR A 557 -2.71 6.79 -30.62
CA THR A 557 -2.18 7.65 -29.54
C THR A 557 -3.27 7.98 -28.56
N ALA A 558 -2.91 8.00 -27.29
CA ALA A 558 -3.79 8.46 -26.23
C ALA A 558 -4.05 9.97 -26.36
N ASP A 559 -5.32 10.35 -26.44
CA ASP A 559 -5.80 11.72 -26.59
C ASP A 559 -5.43 12.55 -25.37
N ASN A 560 -5.16 13.84 -25.59
CA ASN A 560 -4.84 14.81 -24.54
C ASN A 560 -3.64 14.43 -23.65
N THR A 561 -2.78 13.51 -24.10
CA THR A 561 -1.55 13.14 -23.38
C THR A 561 -0.33 13.89 -23.91
N ASN A 562 0.54 14.34 -23.01
CA ASN A 562 1.86 14.89 -23.34
C ASN A 562 2.80 14.75 -22.13
N PHE A 563 3.62 13.71 -22.12
CA PHE A 563 4.48 13.37 -21.00
C PHE A 563 5.96 13.56 -21.34
N SER A 564 6.72 14.10 -20.38
CA SER A 564 8.19 14.18 -20.46
C SER A 564 8.83 13.00 -19.76
N ASP A 565 8.68 12.94 -18.44
CA ASP A 565 9.25 11.91 -17.58
C ASP A 565 8.11 11.07 -17.02
N PHE A 566 8.19 9.74 -17.20
CA PHE A 566 7.08 8.83 -16.90
C PHE A 566 7.53 7.38 -16.81
N VAL A 567 6.70 6.59 -16.14
CA VAL A 567 6.64 5.13 -16.27
C VAL A 567 5.44 4.80 -17.16
N TYR A 568 5.67 4.04 -18.22
CA TYR A 568 4.63 3.57 -19.13
C TYR A 568 4.65 2.04 -19.17
N GLU A 569 3.57 1.41 -18.71
CA GLU A 569 3.41 -0.05 -18.64
C GLU A 569 2.20 -0.50 -19.49
N ALA A 570 2.29 -1.72 -20.03
CA ALA A 570 1.21 -2.40 -20.74
C ALA A 570 1.46 -3.91 -20.80
N ASP A 571 0.39 -4.67 -20.97
CA ASP A 571 0.47 -6.06 -21.42
C ASP A 571 0.32 -6.12 -22.95
N VAL A 572 1.17 -6.92 -23.59
CA VAL A 572 1.20 -7.09 -25.05
C VAL A 572 1.19 -8.55 -25.45
N TYR A 573 0.44 -8.86 -26.50
CA TYR A 573 0.29 -10.21 -27.02
C TYR A 573 0.73 -10.24 -28.50
N PRO A 574 1.96 -10.71 -28.81
CA PRO A 574 2.41 -10.91 -30.17
C PRO A 574 1.74 -12.16 -30.76
N GLU A 575 0.90 -12.00 -31.80
CA GLU A 575 0.36 -13.13 -32.58
C GLU A 575 1.17 -13.30 -33.87
N ASP A 576 1.30 -14.55 -34.33
CA ASP A 576 1.80 -14.87 -35.68
C ASP A 576 3.05 -14.09 -36.10
N ASN A 577 4.06 -14.03 -35.22
CA ASN A 577 5.33 -13.34 -35.41
C ASN A 577 5.23 -11.80 -35.40
N GLY A 578 4.22 -11.26 -34.72
CA GLY A 578 3.95 -9.83 -34.59
C GLY A 578 5.03 -9.02 -33.88
N ASP A 579 4.93 -7.70 -34.05
CA ASP A 579 5.85 -6.70 -33.48
C ASP A 579 5.06 -5.60 -32.73
N PRO A 580 4.45 -5.92 -31.56
CA PRO A 580 3.74 -4.94 -30.76
C PRO A 580 4.72 -3.96 -30.12
N GLN A 581 4.35 -2.67 -30.12
CA GLN A 581 5.21 -1.57 -29.69
C GLN A 581 4.45 -0.59 -28.79
N LEU A 582 5.06 -0.20 -27.68
CA LEU A 582 4.70 1.02 -26.96
C LEU A 582 5.39 2.21 -27.59
N LEU A 583 4.59 3.18 -28.02
CA LEU A 583 5.06 4.46 -28.51
C LEU A 583 5.11 5.46 -27.36
N PHE A 584 6.17 6.25 -27.30
CA PHE A 584 6.32 7.24 -26.24
C PHE A 584 7.06 8.49 -26.70
N ARG A 585 6.72 9.62 -26.07
CA ARG A 585 7.12 10.97 -26.50
C ARG A 585 6.76 11.24 -27.97
N VAL A 586 5.57 10.81 -28.37
CA VAL A 586 5.07 10.88 -29.74
C VAL A 586 4.62 12.31 -30.08
N SER A 587 5.01 12.75 -31.27
CA SER A 587 4.55 13.99 -31.90
C SER A 587 4.37 13.77 -33.40
N ASN A 588 3.52 14.58 -34.02
CA ASN A 588 3.20 14.51 -35.45
C ASN A 588 2.81 13.09 -35.95
N PRO A 589 1.93 12.35 -35.25
CA PRO A 589 1.47 11.05 -35.74
C PRO A 589 0.74 11.19 -37.08
N SER A 590 0.94 10.19 -37.93
CA SER A 590 0.32 10.08 -39.25
C SER A 590 0.10 8.61 -39.58
N SER A 591 -0.62 8.33 -40.66
CA SER A 591 -0.86 6.95 -41.13
C SER A 591 0.40 6.18 -41.54
N THR A 592 1.57 6.83 -41.62
CA THR A 592 2.80 6.21 -42.13
C THR A 592 4.00 6.38 -41.20
N GLY A 593 3.83 7.05 -40.06
CA GLY A 593 4.94 7.39 -39.19
C GLY A 593 4.61 8.45 -38.16
N TYR A 594 5.59 8.74 -37.32
CA TYR A 594 5.50 9.68 -36.20
C TYR A 594 6.90 10.17 -35.83
N THR A 595 6.99 11.13 -34.93
CA THR A 595 8.26 11.56 -34.33
C THR A 595 8.24 11.19 -32.86
N GLY A 596 9.13 10.31 -32.41
CA GLY A 596 9.11 9.78 -31.05
C GLY A 596 9.96 8.52 -30.90
N TYR A 597 9.73 7.77 -29.83
CA TYR A 597 10.38 6.49 -29.60
C TYR A 597 9.37 5.34 -29.59
N ALA A 598 9.86 4.12 -29.79
CA ALA A 598 9.11 2.90 -29.53
C ALA A 598 9.94 1.86 -28.77
N PHE A 599 9.28 1.12 -27.90
CA PHE A 599 9.78 -0.12 -27.31
C PHE A 599 8.95 -1.28 -27.83
N GLY A 600 9.58 -2.26 -28.49
CA GLY A 600 8.86 -3.35 -29.16
C GLY A 600 9.44 -4.73 -28.94
N LEU A 601 8.59 -5.73 -29.19
CA LEU A 601 8.91 -7.17 -29.12
C LEU A 601 8.96 -7.75 -30.53
N LYS A 602 10.14 -8.20 -30.97
CA LYS A 602 10.31 -8.94 -32.23
C LYS A 602 10.22 -10.44 -31.96
N ALA A 603 9.00 -10.97 -31.87
CA ALA A 603 8.77 -12.39 -31.60
C ALA A 603 9.51 -13.30 -32.62
N TYR A 604 9.51 -12.92 -33.89
CA TYR A 604 10.21 -13.65 -34.97
C TYR A 604 11.74 -13.71 -34.87
N GLN A 605 12.34 -12.95 -33.97
CA GLN A 605 13.80 -12.87 -33.79
C GLN A 605 14.24 -13.14 -32.34
N ASP A 606 13.31 -13.40 -31.42
CA ASP A 606 13.60 -13.48 -29.98
C ASP A 606 14.38 -12.26 -29.49
N LYS A 607 13.85 -11.06 -29.78
CA LYS A 607 14.49 -9.80 -29.41
C LYS A 607 13.50 -8.77 -28.90
N VAL A 608 13.97 -7.97 -27.97
CA VAL A 608 13.37 -6.67 -27.64
C VAL A 608 14.25 -5.55 -28.16
N TYR A 609 13.66 -4.39 -28.45
CA TYR A 609 14.40 -3.27 -29.01
C TYR A 609 13.77 -1.93 -28.65
N VAL A 610 14.59 -0.89 -28.63
CA VAL A 610 14.13 0.50 -28.59
C VAL A 610 14.57 1.19 -29.88
N GLU A 611 13.62 1.85 -30.54
CA GLU A 611 13.88 2.63 -31.75
C GLU A 611 13.52 4.10 -31.57
N LYS A 612 14.20 4.92 -32.36
CA LYS A 612 13.91 6.33 -32.57
C LYS A 612 13.27 6.49 -33.94
N VAL A 613 12.12 7.16 -34.02
CA VAL A 613 11.39 7.41 -35.26
C VAL A 613 11.29 8.92 -35.51
N ASN A 614 11.54 9.35 -36.75
CA ASN A 614 11.42 10.74 -37.19
C ASN A 614 10.72 10.78 -38.55
N GLY A 615 9.40 11.02 -38.51
CA GLY A 615 8.53 10.89 -39.67
C GLY A 615 8.41 9.41 -40.08
N THR A 616 8.85 9.07 -41.28
CA THR A 616 8.82 7.70 -41.81
C THR A 616 10.16 6.96 -41.64
N GLY A 617 11.22 7.65 -41.21
CA GLY A 617 12.53 7.06 -40.96
C GLY A 617 12.70 6.60 -39.51
N TYR A 618 13.46 5.54 -39.28
CA TYR A 618 13.75 5.03 -37.94
C TYR A 618 15.21 4.57 -37.79
N SER A 619 15.69 4.51 -36.53
CA SER A 619 16.98 3.94 -36.15
C SER A 619 16.87 3.17 -34.83
N ILE A 620 17.42 1.96 -34.77
CA ILE A 620 17.51 1.19 -33.52
C ILE A 620 18.54 1.86 -32.59
N LEU A 621 18.13 2.18 -31.37
CA LEU A 621 19.01 2.71 -30.32
C LEU A 621 19.65 1.59 -29.49
N GLY A 622 18.95 0.47 -29.33
CA GLY A 622 19.45 -0.73 -28.67
C GLY A 622 18.54 -1.93 -28.92
N GLU A 623 19.12 -3.12 -28.87
CA GLU A 623 18.42 -4.41 -28.96
C GLU A 623 19.07 -5.43 -28.03
N ALA A 624 18.28 -6.36 -27.51
CA ALA A 624 18.73 -7.44 -26.65
C ALA A 624 17.98 -8.73 -26.98
N ALA A 625 18.65 -9.87 -26.82
CA ALA A 625 18.01 -11.17 -26.95
C ALA A 625 17.03 -11.40 -25.80
N ALA A 626 15.83 -11.87 -26.11
CA ALA A 626 14.79 -12.25 -25.16
C ALA A 626 13.92 -13.32 -25.81
N ALA A 627 13.73 -14.46 -25.16
CA ALA A 627 12.83 -15.51 -25.68
C ALA A 627 11.39 -14.97 -25.69
N ILE A 628 10.80 -14.88 -26.88
CA ILE A 628 9.46 -14.33 -27.10
C ILE A 628 8.68 -15.34 -27.92
N ASP A 629 7.86 -16.11 -27.23
CA ASP A 629 6.93 -17.05 -27.82
C ASP A 629 5.70 -16.29 -28.35
N ASN A 630 5.29 -16.61 -29.57
CA ASN A 630 4.01 -16.14 -30.09
C ASN A 630 2.87 -16.66 -29.22
N ASN A 631 1.75 -15.93 -29.23
CA ASN A 631 0.53 -16.31 -28.54
C ASN A 631 0.68 -16.40 -27.01
N ASN A 632 1.50 -15.52 -26.43
CA ASN A 632 1.65 -15.37 -24.99
C ASN A 632 1.63 -13.90 -24.60
N TRP A 633 1.09 -13.60 -23.41
CA TRP A 633 1.12 -12.26 -22.85
C TRP A 633 2.48 -11.92 -22.27
N TYR A 634 2.96 -10.71 -22.56
CA TYR A 634 4.18 -10.14 -22.01
C TYR A 634 3.86 -8.81 -21.35
N HIS A 635 4.34 -8.62 -20.12
CA HIS A 635 4.28 -7.33 -19.47
C HIS A 635 5.51 -6.50 -19.84
N ILE A 636 5.31 -5.33 -20.42
CA ILE A 636 6.38 -4.42 -20.80
C ILE A 636 6.27 -3.08 -20.08
N LYS A 637 7.43 -2.54 -19.70
CA LYS A 637 7.56 -1.24 -19.05
C LYS A 637 8.64 -0.40 -19.70
N VAL A 638 8.34 0.89 -19.87
CA VAL A 638 9.29 1.96 -20.20
C VAL A 638 9.40 2.90 -19.01
N VAL A 639 10.63 3.20 -18.59
CA VAL A 639 10.94 4.29 -17.65
C VAL A 639 11.75 5.33 -18.41
N ALA A 640 11.13 6.46 -18.72
CA ALA A 640 11.75 7.58 -19.42
C ALA A 640 11.95 8.74 -18.43
N GLN A 641 13.21 9.15 -18.21
CA GLN A 641 13.55 10.26 -17.31
C GLN A 641 14.68 11.09 -17.91
N GLY A 642 14.40 12.34 -18.26
CA GLY A 642 15.32 13.18 -19.03
C GLY A 642 15.74 12.49 -20.34
N SER A 643 17.04 12.22 -20.48
CA SER A 643 17.60 11.46 -21.63
C SER A 643 17.77 9.96 -21.38
N SER A 644 17.51 9.49 -20.15
CA SER A 644 17.62 8.07 -19.80
C SER A 644 16.33 7.34 -20.17
N ILE A 645 16.46 6.25 -20.92
CA ILE A 645 15.36 5.36 -21.29
C ILE A 645 15.73 3.96 -20.84
N LYS A 646 14.96 3.39 -19.91
CA LYS A 646 15.12 2.02 -19.44
C LYS A 646 13.86 1.24 -19.79
N VAL A 647 14.03 0.02 -20.29
CA VAL A 647 12.90 -0.83 -20.65
C VAL A 647 13.03 -2.18 -19.97
N PHE A 648 11.90 -2.76 -19.61
CA PHE A 648 11.78 -3.95 -18.78
C PHE A 648 10.79 -4.92 -19.43
N LEU A 649 11.05 -6.21 -19.28
CA LEU A 649 10.21 -7.30 -19.75
C LEU A 649 9.81 -8.17 -18.55
N ASN A 650 8.56 -8.63 -18.52
CA ASN A 650 7.97 -9.54 -17.53
C ASN A 650 8.22 -9.11 -16.08
N ARG A 651 7.92 -7.83 -15.78
CA ARG A 651 7.98 -7.24 -14.43
C ARG A 651 9.36 -7.36 -13.75
N SER A 652 10.43 -7.63 -14.51
CA SER A 652 11.80 -7.70 -14.01
C SER A 652 12.20 -6.41 -13.30
N SER A 653 12.95 -6.54 -12.20
CA SER A 653 13.58 -5.40 -11.50
C SER A 653 14.82 -4.87 -12.22
N THR A 654 15.39 -5.65 -13.15
CA THR A 654 16.54 -5.27 -13.96
C THR A 654 16.08 -4.93 -15.39
N PRO A 655 16.47 -3.77 -15.95
CA PRO A 655 16.10 -3.42 -17.31
C PRO A 655 16.76 -4.35 -18.31
N VAL A 656 16.00 -4.77 -19.33
CA VAL A 656 16.54 -5.56 -20.44
C VAL A 656 17.39 -4.69 -21.38
N LEU A 657 17.08 -3.39 -21.47
CA LEU A 657 17.91 -2.37 -22.12
C LEU A 657 17.91 -1.07 -21.32
N SER A 658 19.06 -0.38 -21.31
CA SER A 658 19.23 0.95 -20.75
C SER A 658 19.97 1.81 -21.77
N ILE A 659 19.32 2.87 -22.24
CA ILE A 659 19.74 3.68 -23.39
C ILE A 659 19.75 5.16 -22.97
N THR A 660 20.60 5.95 -23.62
CA THR A 660 20.63 7.40 -23.47
C THR A 660 20.42 8.07 -24.82
N ASP A 661 19.34 8.83 -24.98
CA ASP A 661 19.05 9.64 -26.16
C ASP A 661 18.22 10.86 -25.75
N SER A 662 18.54 12.03 -26.31
CA SER A 662 17.92 13.31 -25.95
C SER A 662 17.17 13.97 -27.12
N SER A 663 16.84 13.20 -28.16
CA SER A 663 16.22 13.72 -29.38
C SER A 663 14.79 14.21 -29.14
N PHE A 664 14.02 13.53 -28.28
CA PHE A 664 12.64 13.88 -27.96
C PHE A 664 12.45 13.95 -26.44
N ALA A 665 12.03 15.11 -25.95
CA ALA A 665 11.93 15.40 -24.51
C ALA A 665 10.52 15.15 -23.95
N SER A 666 9.47 15.27 -24.76
CA SER A 666 8.10 14.99 -24.37
C SER A 666 7.21 14.66 -25.58
N GLY A 667 6.02 14.12 -25.32
CA GLY A 667 4.97 13.89 -26.32
C GLY A 667 3.93 12.91 -25.80
N SER A 668 2.96 12.55 -26.64
CA SER A 668 1.92 11.59 -26.29
C SER A 668 2.48 10.18 -26.09
N VAL A 669 1.72 9.33 -25.39
CA VAL A 669 1.92 7.88 -25.45
C VAL A 669 1.05 7.28 -26.53
N GLY A 670 1.37 6.08 -26.97
CA GLY A 670 0.58 5.38 -27.95
C GLY A 670 1.00 3.93 -28.13
N LEU A 671 0.34 3.29 -29.09
CA LEU A 671 0.56 1.91 -29.46
C LEU A 671 0.86 1.87 -30.94
N ARG A 672 1.81 1.02 -31.31
CA ARG A 672 2.05 0.68 -32.70
C ARG A 672 2.09 -0.81 -32.88
N TRP A 673 1.68 -1.16 -34.07
CA TRP A 673 1.70 -2.50 -34.53
C TRP A 673 2.24 -2.57 -35.96
N GLY A 674 2.95 -3.65 -36.28
CA GLY A 674 3.45 -3.94 -37.63
C GLY A 674 3.15 -5.37 -38.07
N TRP A 675 2.66 -5.50 -39.30
CA TRP A 675 2.59 -6.72 -40.13
C TRP A 675 1.43 -7.70 -39.80
N VAL A 676 1.35 -8.31 -38.61
CA VAL A 676 0.39 -9.39 -38.25
C VAL A 676 -0.05 -9.30 -36.79
N HIS A 677 -1.26 -9.76 -36.44
CA HIS A 677 -2.10 -9.38 -35.27
C HIS A 677 -1.34 -9.14 -33.94
N ALA A 678 -1.79 -8.16 -33.17
CA ALA A 678 -1.39 -8.00 -31.78
C ALA A 678 -2.54 -7.43 -30.95
N ARG A 679 -2.50 -7.76 -29.66
CA ARG A 679 -3.48 -7.32 -28.66
C ARG A 679 -2.74 -6.61 -27.55
N PHE A 680 -3.36 -5.54 -27.06
CA PHE A 680 -2.82 -4.67 -26.02
C PHE A 680 -3.85 -4.56 -24.91
N ASP A 681 -3.36 -4.55 -23.68
CA ASP A 681 -4.20 -4.48 -22.50
C ASP A 681 -3.46 -3.77 -21.35
N ASN A 682 -4.20 -3.31 -20.34
CA ASN A 682 -3.71 -2.73 -19.10
C ASN A 682 -2.72 -1.56 -19.29
N ILE A 683 -3.10 -0.61 -20.14
CA ILE A 683 -2.28 0.56 -20.47
C ILE A 683 -2.25 1.51 -19.28
N ALA A 684 -1.06 1.75 -18.70
CA ALA A 684 -0.92 2.63 -17.55
C ALA A 684 0.27 3.59 -17.73
N VAL A 685 0.04 4.90 -17.52
CA VAL A 685 1.10 5.91 -17.50
C VAL A 685 1.10 6.66 -16.18
N ASP A 686 2.20 6.54 -15.45
CA ASP A 686 2.49 7.32 -14.25
C ASP A 686 3.52 8.41 -14.58
N ALA A 687 3.16 9.68 -14.36
CA ALA A 687 4.12 10.78 -14.53
C ALA A 687 5.22 10.70 -13.45
N ILE A 688 6.49 10.75 -13.86
CA ILE A 688 7.64 10.94 -12.99
C ILE A 688 7.85 12.44 -12.89
N ASN A 689 7.30 13.03 -11.84
CA ASN A 689 7.46 14.45 -11.57
C ASN A 689 8.81 14.80 -10.96
#